data_AF-A0A7Y6UX10-F1
#
_entry.id   AF-A0A7Y6UX10-F1
#
_cell.length_a   1.000
_cell.length_b   1.000
_cell.length_c   1.000
_cell.angle_alpha   90.00
_cell.angle_beta   90.00
_cell.angle_gamma   90.00
#
_symmetry.space_group_name_H-M   'P 1'
#
loop_
_entity.id
_entity.type
_entity.pdbx_description
1 polymer ?
#
loop_
_entity_poly.entity_id
_entity_poly.type
_entity_poly.pdbx_seq_one_letter_code
_entity_poly.pdbx_strand_id
1 'polypeptide(L)'
;MKRSKGMIPMLSERVPETDNGLQGAYIATEYDEMQRHIRDSGWLGEKIDLLLECEVRAGSALEIGPGPGYFGLEWLKTVDDPEARLTALDISDGMLDVARRNAAAYGLTARSEYVLGDCQRMPFPDNHFDVLFTHSSLHEWVDPVAVLREVHRVLKPGGRYCVIDLRRDLSKEAIAFMRGNINIAMRKGFANSVKAAYTSAELRRLLESTPLSGATVQDIELGLFITGVKQAGPPSAEAASDLYQGAHTPEQLLAALLAPRAPAERLDQLNAALKHAAAASPFYRRWYTVRPLASLDELATLGFTSKEDLRTEYPYGLLAVAPERLTRYAESTGTTGGVNAGFVTARDWSTNQFCVALAWAELLGRHDIMAVAVPYELSYVGADIDRVAELLGASVLAVGTNNRLCPWTRLLALLRSHQVTTLVCAPIRALRLAALAAEQGIDLRRDLAVRRIVCVGEALSPARKAYIEGLWGASVYNHYGMTEAMAVALPCRQGQLHLAEQRFVFEVINPDSGAVLPPGATGELVLTTLAQEAMPLVRYRTGDLVRIDASPCACGSAHARLVHLGRVQDRVGAAGQRFHIGELDEILLAEPGIEPIYSVQGDDQHVAIHLIAAEGADWHATRARLTAALEAYCRLPVELVPSDRAAWFARIDNHSKPGTAPPPASPLSTKETTQ
;
A
#
# COMPACT_ATOMS: atom_id res chain seq x y z
N MET A 1 -21.80 -18.23 58.56
CA MET A 1 -22.55 -17.88 57.32
C MET A 1 -21.65 -18.13 56.12
N LYS A 2 -22.22 -18.77 55.10
CA LYS A 2 -21.56 -19.55 54.05
C LYS A 2 -20.72 -18.68 53.09
N ARG A 3 -19.48 -19.10 52.82
CA ARG A 3 -18.66 -18.67 51.68
C ARG A 3 -19.16 -19.39 50.43
N SER A 4 -19.57 -18.63 49.42
CA SER A 4 -19.74 -19.13 48.06
C SER A 4 -18.36 -19.31 47.41
N LYS A 5 -17.97 -20.57 47.17
CA LYS A 5 -16.93 -20.91 46.20
C LYS A 5 -17.62 -21.59 45.03
N GLY A 6 -17.96 -20.82 44.00
CA GLY A 6 -18.17 -21.34 42.66
C GLY A 6 -16.80 -21.67 42.08
N MET A 7 -16.27 -22.85 42.43
CA MET A 7 -15.06 -23.39 41.83
C MET A 7 -15.52 -24.19 40.62
N ILE A 8 -15.28 -23.66 39.42
CA ILE A 8 -15.37 -24.43 38.17
C ILE A 8 -14.42 -25.64 38.37
N PRO A 9 -14.84 -26.89 38.12
CA PRO A 9 -13.95 -28.03 38.23
C PRO A 9 -12.76 -27.78 37.28
N MET A 10 -11.52 -27.80 37.80
CA MET A 10 -10.36 -27.79 36.92
C MET A 10 -10.44 -29.04 36.05
N LEU A 11 -10.70 -28.84 34.75
CA LEU A 11 -10.54 -29.90 33.75
C LEU A 11 -9.11 -30.44 33.86
N SER A 12 -8.95 -31.77 33.77
CA SER A 12 -7.61 -32.39 33.77
C SER A 12 -6.76 -31.82 32.63
N GLU A 13 -5.44 -31.97 32.66
CA GLU A 13 -4.54 -31.58 31.56
C GLU A 13 -4.61 -32.59 30.39
N ARG A 14 -4.30 -32.17 29.15
CA ARG A 14 -4.33 -33.05 27.97
C ARG A 14 -3.23 -34.10 28.11
N VAL A 15 -3.52 -35.35 27.78
CA VAL A 15 -2.53 -36.43 27.72
C VAL A 15 -2.30 -36.78 26.25
N PRO A 16 -1.13 -36.46 25.65
CA PRO A 16 -0.82 -36.81 24.26
C PRO A 16 -0.79 -38.33 24.04
N GLU A 17 -1.27 -38.81 22.89
CA GLU A 17 -1.12 -40.20 22.45
C GLU A 17 0.25 -40.43 21.77
N THR A 18 0.62 -41.71 21.60
CA THR A 18 1.92 -42.15 21.06
C THR A 18 2.12 -41.85 19.56
N ASP A 19 3.36 -41.78 19.11
CA ASP A 19 3.86 -41.34 17.79
C ASP A 19 3.73 -42.34 16.61
N ASN A 20 3.15 -43.52 16.84
CA ASN A 20 3.22 -44.64 15.88
C ASN A 20 1.91 -44.92 15.12
N GLY A 21 0.81 -44.23 15.42
CA GLY A 21 -0.54 -44.55 14.94
C GLY A 21 -1.02 -45.94 15.39
N LEU A 22 -2.20 -46.37 14.93
CA LEU A 22 -2.67 -47.75 15.15
C LEU A 22 -1.85 -48.71 14.27
N GLN A 23 -0.95 -49.48 14.91
CA GLN A 23 -0.10 -50.47 14.23
C GLN A 23 -0.59 -51.91 14.43
N GLY A 24 -0.51 -52.71 13.36
CA GLY A 24 -0.80 -54.15 13.38
C GLY A 24 -2.14 -54.53 12.74
N ALA A 25 -2.13 -55.57 11.89
CA ALA A 25 -3.28 -55.99 11.08
C ALA A 25 -4.52 -56.39 11.91
N TYR A 26 -4.33 -56.91 13.13
CA TYR A 26 -5.41 -57.28 14.03
C TYR A 26 -6.19 -56.05 14.53
N ILE A 27 -5.47 -54.99 14.92
CA ILE A 27 -6.07 -53.74 15.42
C ILE A 27 -6.78 -52.97 14.29
N ALA A 28 -6.21 -53.00 13.08
CA ALA A 28 -6.84 -52.41 11.89
C ALA A 28 -8.17 -53.08 11.53
N THR A 29 -8.29 -54.40 11.72
CA THR A 29 -9.52 -55.15 11.44
C THR A 29 -10.64 -54.82 12.44
N GLU A 30 -10.32 -54.79 13.74
CA GLU A 30 -11.29 -54.42 14.79
C GLU A 30 -11.76 -52.95 14.64
N TYR A 31 -10.87 -52.06 14.21
CA TYR A 31 -11.20 -50.66 13.94
C TYR A 31 -12.08 -50.50 12.69
N ASP A 32 -11.81 -51.28 11.62
CA ASP A 32 -12.67 -51.35 10.42
C ASP A 32 -14.09 -51.77 10.77
N GLU A 33 -14.26 -52.84 11.55
CA GLU A 33 -15.57 -53.33 11.97
C GLU A 33 -16.34 -52.28 12.78
N MET A 34 -15.67 -51.57 13.69
CA MET A 34 -16.27 -50.48 14.46
C MET A 34 -16.74 -49.33 13.55
N GLN A 35 -15.87 -48.84 12.66
CA GLN A 35 -16.22 -47.73 11.77
C GLN A 35 -17.28 -48.12 10.74
N ARG A 36 -17.27 -49.37 10.26
CA ARG A 36 -18.32 -49.92 9.41
C ARG A 36 -19.67 -49.93 10.11
N HIS A 37 -19.70 -50.31 11.40
CA HIS A 37 -20.92 -50.26 12.21
C HIS A 37 -21.43 -48.83 12.41
N ILE A 38 -20.54 -47.87 12.68
CA ILE A 38 -20.88 -46.44 12.81
C ILE A 38 -21.45 -45.87 11.51
N ARG A 39 -20.91 -46.28 10.36
CA ARG A 39 -21.47 -45.94 9.06
C ARG A 39 -22.87 -46.54 8.89
N ASP A 40 -23.01 -47.85 9.11
CA ASP A 40 -24.26 -48.57 8.86
C ASP A 40 -25.40 -48.16 9.82
N SER A 41 -25.07 -47.64 11.00
CA SER A 41 -26.02 -47.08 11.95
C SER A 41 -26.49 -45.67 11.60
N GLY A 42 -25.93 -45.05 10.54
CA GLY A 42 -26.28 -43.70 10.08
C GLY A 42 -25.57 -42.57 10.83
N TRP A 43 -24.77 -42.87 11.85
CA TRP A 43 -24.08 -41.86 12.65
C TRP A 43 -23.01 -41.08 11.87
N LEU A 44 -22.43 -41.71 10.85
CA LEU A 44 -21.51 -41.03 9.94
C LEU A 44 -22.23 -39.99 9.07
N GLY A 45 -23.53 -40.19 8.78
CA GLY A 45 -24.35 -39.31 7.96
C GLY A 45 -24.43 -37.89 8.52
N GLU A 46 -24.67 -37.75 9.82
CA GLU A 46 -24.70 -36.43 10.48
C GLU A 46 -23.37 -35.67 10.35
N LYS A 47 -22.24 -36.39 10.30
CA LYS A 47 -20.92 -35.78 10.11
C LYS A 47 -20.67 -35.38 8.65
N ILE A 48 -21.20 -36.16 7.71
CA ILE A 48 -21.18 -35.81 6.29
C ILE A 48 -22.05 -34.58 6.03
N ASP A 49 -23.22 -34.45 6.68
CA ASP A 49 -24.06 -33.27 6.58
C ASP A 49 -23.32 -32.01 7.07
N LEU A 50 -22.64 -32.09 8.21
CA LEU A 50 -21.79 -30.99 8.72
C LEU A 50 -20.65 -30.62 7.74
N LEU A 51 -20.04 -31.61 7.08
CA LEU A 51 -19.03 -31.37 6.05
C LEU A 51 -19.65 -30.64 4.83
N LEU A 52 -20.85 -31.03 4.40
CA LEU A 52 -21.55 -30.42 3.26
C LEU A 52 -22.12 -29.02 3.54
N GLU A 53 -22.44 -28.72 4.80
CA GLU A 53 -22.78 -27.36 5.27
C GLU A 53 -21.59 -26.39 5.13
N CYS A 54 -20.37 -26.91 5.12
CA CYS A 54 -19.16 -26.11 4.91
C CYS A 54 -18.88 -25.78 3.44
N GLU A 55 -19.82 -26.13 2.55
CA GLU A 55 -19.72 -25.98 1.09
C GLU A 55 -18.56 -26.78 0.49
N VAL A 56 -18.19 -27.89 1.14
CA VAL A 56 -17.22 -28.88 0.65
C VAL A 56 -17.93 -29.85 -0.30
N ARG A 57 -18.17 -29.43 -1.55
CA ARG A 57 -19.09 -30.14 -2.46
C ARG A 57 -18.50 -30.67 -3.77
N ALA A 58 -17.26 -30.34 -4.09
CA ALA A 58 -16.66 -30.67 -5.39
C ALA A 58 -15.12 -30.48 -5.37
N GLY A 59 -14.45 -30.97 -6.43
CA GLY A 59 -13.03 -30.72 -6.67
C GLY A 59 -12.07 -31.76 -6.09
N SER A 60 -10.80 -31.38 -5.97
CA SER A 60 -9.74 -32.22 -5.40
C SER A 60 -9.72 -32.07 -3.88
N ALA A 61 -10.02 -33.14 -3.15
CA ALA A 61 -10.08 -33.16 -1.69
C ALA A 61 -8.94 -33.94 -1.05
N LEU A 62 -8.41 -33.44 0.06
CA LEU A 62 -7.49 -34.16 0.94
C LEU A 62 -8.18 -34.58 2.24
N GLU A 63 -8.13 -35.87 2.58
CA GLU A 63 -8.48 -36.40 3.89
C GLU A 63 -7.22 -36.71 4.70
N ILE A 64 -7.10 -36.17 5.92
CA ILE A 64 -6.01 -36.51 6.85
C ILE A 64 -6.51 -37.56 7.84
N GLY A 65 -5.78 -38.66 7.98
CA GLY A 65 -6.13 -39.76 8.89
C GLY A 65 -7.46 -40.43 8.52
N PRO A 66 -7.61 -40.97 7.30
CA PRO A 66 -8.84 -41.62 6.84
C PRO A 66 -9.23 -42.88 7.64
N GLY A 67 -8.27 -43.49 8.36
CA GLY A 67 -8.45 -44.81 8.96
C GLY A 67 -8.91 -45.82 7.88
N PRO A 68 -10.04 -46.51 8.06
CA PRO A 68 -10.57 -47.46 7.08
C PRO A 68 -11.27 -46.81 5.87
N GLY A 69 -11.29 -45.47 5.79
CA GLY A 69 -11.68 -44.71 4.58
C GLY A 69 -13.16 -44.38 4.43
N TYR A 70 -14.04 -44.77 5.37
CA TYR A 70 -15.49 -44.58 5.18
C TYR A 70 -15.93 -43.12 5.11
N PHE A 71 -15.29 -42.21 5.86
CA PHE A 71 -15.71 -40.80 5.89
C PHE A 71 -15.51 -40.13 4.53
N GLY A 72 -14.30 -40.16 3.97
CA GLY A 72 -14.04 -39.69 2.61
C GLY A 72 -14.85 -40.43 1.53
N LEU A 73 -15.10 -41.74 1.67
CA LEU A 73 -15.90 -42.50 0.70
C LEU A 73 -17.40 -42.12 0.72
N GLU A 74 -17.99 -41.90 1.90
CA GLU A 74 -19.37 -41.40 2.00
C GLU A 74 -19.48 -39.96 1.49
N TRP A 75 -18.47 -39.11 1.73
CA TRP A 75 -18.42 -37.79 1.11
C TRP A 75 -18.42 -37.90 -0.42
N LEU A 76 -17.52 -38.72 -0.97
CA LEU A 76 -17.36 -38.90 -2.42
C LEU A 76 -18.61 -39.49 -3.10
N LYS A 77 -19.40 -40.28 -2.36
CA LYS A 77 -20.69 -40.82 -2.79
C LYS A 77 -21.81 -39.79 -2.74
N THR A 78 -21.72 -38.80 -1.85
CA THR A 78 -22.77 -37.79 -1.61
C THR A 78 -22.59 -36.55 -2.48
N VAL A 79 -21.37 -36.28 -2.97
CA VAL A 79 -21.12 -35.17 -3.91
C VAL A 79 -21.60 -35.49 -5.33
N ASP A 80 -22.39 -34.58 -5.89
CA ASP A 80 -22.95 -34.68 -7.25
C ASP A 80 -21.93 -34.34 -8.37
N ASP A 81 -20.66 -34.21 -8.03
CA ASP A 81 -19.57 -33.95 -8.98
C ASP A 81 -18.90 -35.27 -9.40
N PRO A 82 -19.05 -35.74 -10.66
CA PRO A 82 -18.40 -36.96 -11.13
C PRO A 82 -16.88 -36.82 -11.24
N GLU A 83 -16.37 -35.58 -11.30
CA GLU A 83 -14.95 -35.28 -11.38
C GLU A 83 -14.29 -35.08 -10.01
N ALA A 84 -15.07 -35.05 -8.91
CA ALA A 84 -14.47 -34.97 -7.59
C ALA A 84 -13.55 -36.17 -7.33
N ARG A 85 -12.39 -35.87 -6.73
CA ARG A 85 -11.33 -36.84 -6.40
C ARG A 85 -11.01 -36.71 -4.92
N LEU A 86 -10.79 -37.84 -4.28
CA LEU A 86 -10.35 -37.96 -2.91
C LEU A 86 -8.91 -38.44 -2.86
N THR A 87 -8.02 -37.68 -2.25
CA THR A 87 -6.69 -38.15 -1.82
C THR A 87 -6.72 -38.29 -0.31
N ALA A 88 -6.27 -39.40 0.24
CA ALA A 88 -6.30 -39.66 1.67
C ALA A 88 -4.89 -40.00 2.17
N LEU A 89 -4.44 -39.29 3.21
CA LEU A 89 -3.09 -39.38 3.79
C LEU A 89 -3.16 -40.01 5.18
N ASP A 90 -2.47 -41.13 5.38
CA ASP A 90 -2.34 -41.79 6.68
C ASP A 90 -0.89 -42.21 6.95
N ILE A 91 -0.51 -42.27 8.22
CA ILE A 91 0.81 -42.77 8.65
C ILE A 91 0.83 -44.30 8.77
N SER A 92 -0.35 -44.94 8.87
CA SER A 92 -0.51 -46.38 9.03
C SER A 92 -0.78 -47.08 7.70
N ASP A 93 0.23 -47.79 7.19
CA ASP A 93 0.12 -48.59 5.97
C ASP A 93 -1.00 -49.65 6.05
N GLY A 94 -1.18 -50.25 7.24
CA GLY A 94 -2.26 -51.23 7.47
C GLY A 94 -3.67 -50.63 7.37
N MET A 95 -3.85 -49.35 7.75
CA MET A 95 -5.12 -48.64 7.56
C MET A 95 -5.36 -48.30 6.10
N LEU A 96 -4.32 -47.90 5.36
CA LEU A 96 -4.43 -47.64 3.93
C LEU A 96 -4.81 -48.90 3.15
N ASP A 97 -4.30 -50.08 3.54
CA ASP A 97 -4.69 -51.36 2.91
C ASP A 97 -6.15 -51.73 3.17
N VAL A 98 -6.68 -51.45 4.37
CA VAL A 98 -8.11 -51.58 4.66
C VAL A 98 -8.91 -50.59 3.81
N ALA A 99 -8.49 -49.32 3.77
CA ALA A 99 -9.20 -48.27 3.05
C ALA A 99 -9.25 -48.52 1.54
N ARG A 100 -8.18 -49.02 0.94
CA ARG A 100 -8.15 -49.47 -0.48
C ARG A 100 -9.16 -50.60 -0.74
N ARG A 101 -9.26 -51.59 0.16
CA ARG A 101 -10.25 -52.68 0.03
C ARG A 101 -11.67 -52.15 0.15
N ASN A 102 -11.93 -51.24 1.08
CA ASN A 102 -13.23 -50.61 1.24
C ASN A 102 -13.59 -49.74 0.02
N ALA A 103 -12.66 -48.95 -0.52
CA ALA A 103 -12.87 -48.17 -1.74
C ALA A 103 -13.24 -49.04 -2.95
N ALA A 104 -12.62 -50.23 -3.07
CA ALA A 104 -13.00 -51.22 -4.08
C ALA A 104 -14.42 -51.76 -3.88
N ALA A 105 -14.82 -52.04 -2.62
CA ALA A 105 -16.19 -52.45 -2.30
C ALA A 105 -17.23 -51.35 -2.59
N TYR A 106 -16.83 -50.09 -2.52
CA TYR A 106 -17.66 -48.93 -2.90
C TYR A 106 -17.71 -48.70 -4.42
N GLY A 107 -16.85 -49.34 -5.20
CA GLY A 107 -16.68 -49.03 -6.62
C GLY A 107 -16.08 -47.64 -6.89
N LEU A 108 -15.38 -47.05 -5.92
CA LEU A 108 -14.85 -45.68 -5.97
C LEU A 108 -13.34 -45.61 -6.18
N THR A 109 -12.67 -46.75 -6.45
CA THR A 109 -11.20 -46.81 -6.63
C THR A 109 -10.67 -45.85 -7.69
N ALA A 110 -11.43 -45.58 -8.77
CA ALA A 110 -11.03 -44.64 -9.82
C ALA A 110 -11.04 -43.17 -9.36
N ARG A 111 -11.67 -42.88 -8.22
CA ARG A 111 -11.86 -41.53 -7.68
C ARG A 111 -11.22 -41.32 -6.31
N SER A 112 -10.51 -42.34 -5.79
CA SER A 112 -9.87 -42.32 -4.47
C SER A 112 -8.41 -42.78 -4.55
N GLU A 113 -7.50 -42.02 -3.95
CA GLU A 113 -6.08 -42.34 -3.82
C GLU A 113 -5.66 -42.36 -2.34
N TYR A 114 -4.79 -43.30 -1.97
CA TYR A 114 -4.37 -43.54 -0.59
C TYR A 114 -2.84 -43.48 -0.47
N VAL A 115 -2.35 -42.45 0.22
CA VAL A 115 -0.94 -42.06 0.30
C VAL A 115 -0.41 -42.29 1.72
N LEU A 116 0.74 -42.96 1.82
CA LEU A 116 1.46 -43.14 3.08
C LEU A 116 2.30 -41.89 3.37
N GLY A 117 2.12 -41.25 4.53
CA GLY A 117 2.94 -40.11 4.93
C GLY A 117 2.55 -39.46 6.26
N ASP A 118 3.42 -38.57 6.72
CA ASP A 118 3.22 -37.80 7.96
C ASP A 118 2.50 -36.48 7.65
N CYS A 119 1.36 -36.24 8.30
CA CYS A 119 0.59 -35.01 8.13
C CYS A 119 1.30 -33.74 8.64
N GLN A 120 2.37 -33.87 9.43
CA GLN A 120 3.24 -32.75 9.81
C GLN A 120 4.13 -32.28 8.65
N ARG A 121 4.30 -33.11 7.61
CA ARG A 121 5.08 -32.83 6.38
C ARG A 121 4.44 -33.55 5.20
N MET A 122 3.36 -32.99 4.69
CA MET A 122 2.56 -33.64 3.66
C MET A 122 3.33 -33.71 2.33
N PRO A 123 3.36 -34.85 1.64
CA PRO A 123 4.10 -35.04 0.39
C PRO A 123 3.35 -34.43 -0.82
N PHE A 124 2.70 -33.29 -0.63
CA PHE A 124 1.90 -32.60 -1.64
C PHE A 124 2.45 -31.20 -1.92
N PRO A 125 2.35 -30.69 -3.15
CA PRO A 125 2.69 -29.31 -3.49
C PRO A 125 1.84 -28.28 -2.75
N ASP A 126 2.30 -27.04 -2.73
CA ASP A 126 1.53 -25.90 -2.28
C ASP A 126 0.29 -25.70 -3.18
N ASN A 127 -0.82 -25.24 -2.60
CA ASN A 127 -2.05 -24.91 -3.35
C ASN A 127 -2.58 -26.05 -4.25
N HIS A 128 -2.50 -27.29 -3.78
CA HIS A 128 -2.89 -28.46 -4.56
C HIS A 128 -4.38 -28.81 -4.44
N PHE A 129 -4.96 -28.69 -3.24
CA PHE A 129 -6.32 -29.16 -2.96
C PHE A 129 -7.33 -28.01 -2.89
N ASP A 130 -8.53 -28.24 -3.42
CA ASP A 130 -9.67 -27.34 -3.30
C ASP A 130 -10.28 -27.42 -1.91
N VAL A 131 -10.26 -28.62 -1.32
CA VAL A 131 -10.82 -28.87 0.00
C VAL A 131 -9.96 -29.81 0.82
N LEU A 132 -9.96 -29.63 2.13
CA LEU A 132 -9.31 -30.50 3.09
C LEU A 132 -10.27 -30.83 4.22
N PHE A 133 -10.36 -32.10 4.60
CA PHE A 133 -11.12 -32.47 5.78
C PHE A 133 -10.46 -33.57 6.59
N THR A 134 -10.90 -33.71 7.83
CA THR A 134 -10.52 -34.83 8.69
C THR A 134 -11.59 -35.09 9.73
N HIS A 135 -11.70 -36.36 10.12
CA HIS A 135 -12.65 -36.82 11.12
C HIS A 135 -11.92 -37.70 12.14
N SER A 136 -11.96 -37.30 13.42
CA SER A 136 -11.37 -38.05 14.55
C SER A 136 -9.88 -38.35 14.40
N SER A 137 -9.07 -37.37 13.98
CA SER A 137 -7.61 -37.49 13.84
C SER A 137 -6.81 -36.42 14.60
N LEU A 138 -7.37 -35.23 14.82
CA LEU A 138 -6.72 -34.10 15.48
C LEU A 138 -6.22 -34.42 16.89
N HIS A 139 -6.94 -35.25 17.65
CA HIS A 139 -6.51 -35.67 18.98
C HIS A 139 -5.24 -36.53 18.97
N GLU A 140 -4.91 -37.16 17.83
CA GLU A 140 -3.71 -37.97 17.62
C GLU A 140 -2.51 -37.14 17.11
N TRP A 141 -2.71 -35.87 16.71
CA TRP A 141 -1.62 -35.04 16.19
C TRP A 141 -0.61 -34.69 17.29
N VAL A 142 0.66 -34.98 17.01
CA VAL A 142 1.79 -34.67 17.91
C VAL A 142 2.03 -33.16 17.95
N ASP A 143 2.20 -32.55 16.77
CA ASP A 143 2.30 -31.10 16.60
C ASP A 143 1.14 -30.60 15.72
N PRO A 144 -0.04 -30.32 16.30
CA PRO A 144 -1.18 -29.78 15.55
C PRO A 144 -0.88 -28.41 14.92
N VAL A 145 0.07 -27.62 15.43
CA VAL A 145 0.44 -26.34 14.82
C VAL A 145 1.16 -26.58 13.49
N ALA A 146 2.06 -27.56 13.43
CA ALA A 146 2.71 -27.97 12.19
C ALA A 146 1.68 -28.50 11.18
N VAL A 147 0.76 -29.37 11.61
CA VAL A 147 -0.29 -29.90 10.72
C VAL A 147 -1.20 -28.78 10.20
N LEU A 148 -1.63 -27.84 11.04
CA LEU A 148 -2.47 -26.72 10.61
C LEU A 148 -1.74 -25.76 9.65
N ARG A 149 -0.41 -25.65 9.73
CA ARG A 149 0.40 -24.94 8.72
C ARG A 149 0.44 -25.70 7.40
N GLU A 150 0.58 -27.02 7.43
CA GLU A 150 0.50 -27.86 6.23
C GLU A 150 -0.89 -27.80 5.59
N VAL A 151 -1.97 -27.83 6.38
CA VAL A 151 -3.35 -27.61 5.92
C VAL A 151 -3.46 -26.29 5.15
N HIS A 152 -2.93 -25.20 5.72
CA HIS A 152 -2.90 -23.91 5.01
C HIS A 152 -2.01 -23.97 3.74
N ARG A 153 -0.87 -24.66 3.77
CA ARG A 153 0.06 -24.74 2.64
C ARG A 153 -0.55 -25.45 1.43
N VAL A 154 -1.12 -26.64 1.64
CA VAL A 154 -1.61 -27.51 0.56
C VAL A 154 -2.96 -27.09 -0.01
N LEU A 155 -3.74 -26.28 0.71
CA LEU A 155 -5.00 -25.72 0.17
C LEU A 155 -4.75 -24.62 -0.86
N LYS A 156 -5.53 -24.59 -1.93
CA LYS A 156 -5.60 -23.45 -2.86
C LYS A 156 -6.11 -22.19 -2.15
N PRO A 157 -5.75 -20.98 -2.60
CA PRO A 157 -6.42 -19.76 -2.15
C PRO A 157 -7.94 -19.86 -2.39
N GLY A 158 -8.76 -19.55 -1.38
CA GLY A 158 -10.20 -19.79 -1.42
C GLY A 158 -10.63 -21.24 -1.15
N GLY A 159 -9.67 -22.16 -1.01
CA GLY A 159 -9.90 -23.54 -0.60
C GLY A 159 -10.37 -23.64 0.84
N ARG A 160 -11.12 -24.71 1.16
CA ARG A 160 -11.84 -24.86 2.43
C ARG A 160 -11.22 -25.95 3.30
N TYR A 161 -11.30 -25.80 4.61
CA TYR A 161 -10.97 -26.86 5.54
C TYR A 161 -12.07 -27.12 6.57
N CYS A 162 -12.16 -28.38 6.98
CA CYS A 162 -13.18 -28.93 7.86
C CYS A 162 -12.53 -29.96 8.80
N VAL A 163 -12.43 -29.68 10.10
CA VAL A 163 -11.84 -30.60 11.09
C VAL A 163 -12.89 -30.96 12.13
N ILE A 164 -13.35 -32.22 12.11
CA ILE A 164 -14.30 -32.75 13.08
C ILE A 164 -13.54 -33.64 14.06
N ASP A 165 -13.63 -33.38 15.36
CA ASP A 165 -12.94 -34.20 16.35
C ASP A 165 -13.73 -34.33 17.67
N LEU A 166 -13.26 -35.23 18.53
CA LEU A 166 -13.68 -35.37 19.91
C LEU A 166 -13.37 -34.10 20.70
N ARG A 167 -14.09 -33.98 21.81
CA ARG A 167 -13.89 -32.93 22.80
C ARG A 167 -13.71 -33.54 24.17
N ARG A 168 -12.79 -33.00 24.95
CA ARG A 168 -12.43 -33.57 26.26
C ARG A 168 -13.41 -33.23 27.38
N ASP A 169 -14.10 -32.11 27.26
CA ASP A 169 -15.12 -31.62 28.18
C ASP A 169 -16.55 -32.07 27.80
N LEU A 170 -16.69 -33.20 27.11
CA LEU A 170 -17.99 -33.82 26.82
C LEU A 170 -18.74 -34.20 28.10
N SER A 171 -20.07 -34.14 28.04
CA SER A 171 -20.94 -34.53 29.16
C SER A 171 -20.78 -36.02 29.47
N LYS A 172 -21.07 -36.40 30.73
CA LYS A 172 -20.98 -37.81 31.15
C LYS A 172 -21.96 -38.68 30.36
N GLU A 173 -23.09 -38.10 30.00
CA GLU A 173 -24.15 -38.70 29.20
C GLU A 173 -23.65 -38.96 27.77
N ALA A 174 -22.99 -37.99 27.13
CA ALA A 174 -22.40 -38.16 25.80
C ALA A 174 -21.28 -39.22 25.80
N ILE A 175 -20.40 -39.22 26.81
CA ILE A 175 -19.34 -40.23 26.97
C ILE A 175 -19.93 -41.63 27.17
N ALA A 176 -20.96 -41.77 28.01
CA ALA A 176 -21.63 -43.05 28.25
C ALA A 176 -22.33 -43.56 26.98
N PHE A 177 -22.98 -42.66 26.24
CA PHE A 177 -23.63 -42.95 24.97
C PHE A 177 -22.64 -43.45 23.91
N MET A 178 -21.56 -42.70 23.65
CA MET A 178 -20.53 -43.14 22.67
C MET A 178 -19.85 -44.44 23.09
N ARG A 179 -19.54 -44.61 24.39
CA ARG A 179 -18.94 -45.84 24.92
C ARG A 179 -19.87 -47.06 24.78
N GLY A 180 -21.18 -46.84 24.80
CA GLY A 180 -22.20 -47.87 24.58
C GLY A 180 -22.26 -48.36 23.13
N ASN A 181 -21.85 -47.53 22.17
CA ASN A 181 -21.91 -47.78 20.74
C ASN A 181 -20.57 -48.24 20.13
N ILE A 182 -19.56 -48.52 20.95
CA ILE A 182 -18.27 -49.08 20.51
C ILE A 182 -18.01 -50.46 21.13
N ASN A 183 -17.30 -51.31 20.36
CA ASN A 183 -16.93 -52.66 20.78
C ASN A 183 -16.14 -52.66 22.10
N ILE A 184 -16.31 -53.71 22.91
CA ILE A 184 -15.69 -53.82 24.24
C ILE A 184 -14.16 -53.67 24.15
N ALA A 185 -13.54 -54.26 23.11
CA ALA A 185 -12.11 -54.17 22.85
C ALA A 185 -11.61 -52.71 22.65
N MET A 186 -12.45 -51.83 22.10
CA MET A 186 -12.10 -50.45 21.75
C MET A 186 -12.35 -49.45 22.88
N ARG A 187 -13.07 -49.84 23.94
CA ARG A 187 -13.44 -48.93 25.05
C ARG A 187 -12.26 -48.33 25.78
N LYS A 188 -11.13 -49.04 25.86
CA LYS A 188 -9.90 -48.53 26.49
C LYS A 188 -9.23 -47.48 25.60
N GLY A 189 -9.15 -47.72 24.29
CA GLY A 189 -8.63 -46.76 23.32
C GLY A 189 -9.45 -45.48 23.31
N PHE A 190 -10.78 -45.60 23.22
CA PHE A 190 -11.69 -44.46 23.29
C PHE A 190 -11.51 -43.58 24.54
N ALA A 191 -11.28 -44.19 25.70
CA ALA A 191 -11.03 -43.44 26.93
C ALA A 191 -9.69 -42.67 26.91
N ASN A 192 -8.72 -43.10 26.11
CA ASN A 192 -7.47 -42.36 25.87
C ASN A 192 -7.69 -41.25 24.85
N SER A 193 -8.40 -41.51 23.75
CA SER A 193 -8.75 -40.51 22.74
C SER A 193 -9.50 -39.32 23.35
N VAL A 194 -10.46 -39.57 24.26
CA VAL A 194 -11.17 -38.49 25.00
C VAL A 194 -10.21 -37.66 25.87
N LYS A 195 -9.18 -38.27 26.47
CA LYS A 195 -8.16 -37.54 27.27
C LYS A 195 -7.16 -36.77 26.40
N ALA A 196 -6.94 -37.23 25.18
CA ALA A 196 -6.08 -36.59 24.19
C ALA A 196 -6.80 -35.52 23.37
N ALA A 197 -8.14 -35.50 23.39
CA ALA A 197 -8.94 -34.49 22.73
C ALA A 197 -8.67 -33.08 23.26
N TYR A 198 -8.78 -32.10 22.36
CA TYR A 198 -8.69 -30.69 22.72
C TYR A 198 -10.05 -30.18 23.21
N THR A 199 -10.01 -29.15 24.05
CA THR A 199 -11.19 -28.30 24.29
C THR A 199 -11.24 -27.19 23.24
N SER A 200 -12.43 -26.64 22.97
CA SER A 200 -12.56 -25.52 22.03
C SER A 200 -11.81 -24.26 22.46
N ALA A 201 -11.60 -24.06 23.77
CA ALA A 201 -10.77 -22.97 24.29
C ALA A 201 -9.26 -23.19 24.03
N GLU A 202 -8.79 -24.44 24.05
CA GLU A 202 -7.41 -24.77 23.67
C GLU A 202 -7.20 -24.61 22.17
N LEU A 203 -8.17 -25.05 21.34
CA LEU A 203 -8.06 -24.92 19.89
C LEU A 203 -8.08 -23.47 19.41
N ARG A 204 -8.93 -22.62 19.98
CA ARG A 204 -8.93 -21.18 19.64
C ARG A 204 -7.56 -20.55 19.89
N ARG A 205 -6.94 -20.82 21.05
CA ARG A 205 -5.58 -20.35 21.37
C ARG A 205 -4.52 -20.95 20.45
N LEU A 206 -4.68 -22.20 20.05
CA LEU A 206 -3.76 -22.87 19.15
C LEU A 206 -3.80 -22.22 17.75
N LEU A 207 -5.01 -21.99 17.24
CA LEU A 207 -5.26 -21.39 15.92
C LEU A 207 -4.70 -19.97 15.80
N GLU A 208 -4.70 -19.18 16.87
CA GLU A 208 -4.06 -17.84 16.93
C GLU A 208 -2.57 -17.87 16.53
N SER A 209 -1.88 -18.98 16.74
CA SER A 209 -0.46 -19.16 16.40
C SER A 209 -0.21 -19.70 14.98
N THR A 210 -1.28 -19.86 14.19
CA THR A 210 -1.26 -20.44 12.85
C THR A 210 -1.79 -19.46 11.80
N PRO A 211 -1.51 -19.69 10.50
CA PRO A 211 -2.18 -18.97 9.41
C PRO A 211 -3.71 -19.14 9.37
N LEU A 212 -4.27 -20.04 10.18
CA LEU A 212 -5.70 -20.33 10.28
C LEU A 212 -6.36 -19.60 11.46
N SER A 213 -5.82 -18.47 11.91
CA SER A 213 -6.37 -17.67 13.03
C SER A 213 -7.79 -17.15 12.79
N GLY A 214 -8.24 -17.10 11.53
CA GLY A 214 -9.63 -16.79 11.15
C GLY A 214 -10.60 -17.97 11.17
N ALA A 215 -10.18 -19.15 11.63
CA ALA A 215 -11.03 -20.34 11.71
C ALA A 215 -12.18 -20.17 12.72
N THR A 216 -13.35 -20.73 12.40
CA THR A 216 -14.47 -20.84 13.32
C THR A 216 -14.38 -22.16 14.08
N VAL A 217 -14.49 -22.10 15.41
CA VAL A 217 -14.52 -23.29 16.29
C VAL A 217 -15.87 -23.38 16.97
N GLN A 218 -16.60 -24.46 16.74
CA GLN A 218 -17.93 -24.72 17.28
C GLN A 218 -17.95 -26.02 18.09
N ASP A 219 -18.67 -26.00 19.21
CA ASP A 219 -18.97 -27.20 19.97
C ASP A 219 -20.18 -27.91 19.34
N ILE A 220 -20.09 -29.21 19.16
CA ILE A 220 -21.21 -30.05 18.74
C ILE A 220 -21.49 -31.10 19.82
N GLU A 221 -22.66 -31.75 19.77
CA GLU A 221 -23.14 -32.65 20.83
C GLU A 221 -22.10 -33.73 21.21
N LEU A 222 -21.48 -34.34 20.19
CA LEU A 222 -20.50 -35.42 20.36
C LEU A 222 -19.07 -35.02 19.99
N GLY A 223 -18.72 -33.73 20.08
CA GLY A 223 -17.36 -33.30 19.79
C GLY A 223 -17.21 -31.80 19.60
N LEU A 224 -16.37 -31.44 18.63
CA LEU A 224 -16.18 -30.09 18.16
C LEU A 224 -15.95 -30.09 16.65
N PHE A 225 -16.04 -28.90 16.09
CA PHE A 225 -15.89 -28.70 14.68
C PHE A 225 -15.16 -27.40 14.36
N ILE A 226 -14.15 -27.47 13.48
CA ILE A 226 -13.36 -26.33 13.01
C ILE A 226 -13.58 -26.13 11.51
N THR A 227 -13.90 -24.91 11.09
CA THR A 227 -14.12 -24.56 9.69
C THR A 227 -13.41 -23.29 9.29
N GLY A 228 -13.05 -23.20 8.01
CA GLY A 228 -12.61 -21.93 7.45
C GLY A 228 -12.24 -22.02 5.98
N VAL A 229 -11.87 -20.86 5.46
CA VAL A 229 -11.40 -20.67 4.08
C VAL A 229 -9.97 -20.15 4.15
N LYS A 230 -9.07 -20.71 3.34
CA LYS A 230 -7.74 -20.14 3.15
C LYS A 230 -7.89 -18.76 2.54
N GLN A 231 -7.58 -17.73 3.33
CA GLN A 231 -7.58 -16.35 2.86
C GLN A 231 -6.51 -16.18 1.79
N ALA A 232 -6.82 -15.40 0.75
CA ALA A 232 -5.81 -15.02 -0.24
C ALA A 232 -4.75 -14.16 0.46
N GLY A 233 -3.62 -14.77 0.82
CA GLY A 233 -2.39 -14.03 1.11
C GLY A 233 -1.89 -13.31 -0.15
N PRO A 234 -0.91 -12.38 -0.03
CA PRO A 234 -0.22 -11.89 -1.21
C PRO A 234 0.28 -13.09 -2.02
N PRO A 235 0.19 -13.06 -3.37
CA PRO A 235 0.53 -14.21 -4.20
C PRO A 235 1.93 -14.70 -3.84
N SER A 236 2.10 -16.03 -3.76
CA SER A 236 3.44 -16.61 -3.70
C SER A 236 4.26 -16.12 -4.91
N ALA A 237 5.58 -16.08 -4.79
CA ALA A 237 6.45 -15.67 -5.89
C ALA A 237 6.21 -16.47 -7.18
N GLU A 238 5.67 -17.70 -7.05
CA GLU A 238 5.26 -18.57 -8.17
C GLU A 238 3.86 -18.22 -8.71
N ALA A 239 2.88 -17.86 -7.89
CA ALA A 239 1.58 -17.35 -8.37
C ALA A 239 1.70 -15.97 -9.04
N ALA A 240 2.69 -15.18 -8.64
CA ALA A 240 3.07 -13.99 -9.39
C ALA A 240 3.53 -14.38 -10.82
N SER A 241 4.23 -15.51 -10.98
CA SER A 241 4.64 -16.06 -12.29
C SER A 241 3.46 -16.52 -13.15
N ASP A 242 2.37 -17.01 -12.56
CA ASP A 242 1.20 -17.50 -13.33
C ASP A 242 0.32 -16.37 -13.86
N LEU A 243 0.32 -15.19 -13.22
CA LEU A 243 -0.23 -13.95 -13.80
C LEU A 243 0.56 -13.48 -15.04
N TYR A 244 1.80 -13.95 -15.25
CA TYR A 244 2.61 -13.69 -16.45
C TYR A 244 2.49 -14.77 -17.54
N GLN A 245 1.67 -15.82 -17.36
CA GLN A 245 1.53 -16.90 -18.36
C GLN A 245 0.55 -16.60 -19.50
N GLY A 246 -0.23 -15.51 -19.42
CA GLY A 246 -0.81 -14.91 -20.62
C GLY A 246 0.29 -14.18 -21.38
N ALA A 247 0.41 -14.34 -22.70
CA ALA A 247 1.33 -13.56 -23.52
C ALA A 247 0.94 -12.07 -23.50
N HIS A 248 1.28 -11.41 -22.40
CA HIS A 248 1.28 -9.97 -22.21
C HIS A 248 2.74 -9.56 -22.19
N THR A 249 3.18 -8.81 -23.19
CA THR A 249 4.49 -8.17 -23.10
C THR A 249 4.48 -7.23 -21.87
N PRO A 250 5.63 -6.93 -21.25
CA PRO A 250 5.69 -5.94 -20.18
C PRO A 250 4.95 -4.64 -20.52
N GLU A 251 4.96 -4.24 -21.80
CA GLU A 251 4.24 -3.09 -22.34
C GLU A 251 2.71 -3.27 -22.34
N GLN A 252 2.18 -4.48 -22.54
CA GLN A 252 0.74 -4.78 -22.47
C GLN A 252 0.24 -4.85 -21.03
N LEU A 253 1.04 -5.40 -20.12
CA LEU A 253 0.74 -5.39 -18.68
C LEU A 253 0.78 -3.96 -18.13
N LEU A 254 1.80 -3.20 -18.55
CA LEU A 254 1.94 -1.77 -18.31
C LEU A 254 0.75 -0.99 -18.84
N ALA A 255 0.35 -1.21 -20.09
CA ALA A 255 -0.83 -0.57 -20.68
C ALA A 255 -2.12 -0.89 -19.92
N ALA A 256 -2.30 -2.14 -19.45
CA ALA A 256 -3.44 -2.52 -18.63
C ALA A 256 -3.44 -1.88 -17.23
N LEU A 257 -2.27 -1.74 -16.60
CA LEU A 257 -2.10 -1.06 -15.31
C LEU A 257 -2.31 0.46 -15.40
N LEU A 258 -1.98 1.07 -16.55
CA LEU A 258 -2.16 2.49 -16.85
C LEU A 258 -3.49 2.82 -17.54
N ALA A 259 -4.27 1.83 -17.95
CA ALA A 259 -5.53 2.09 -18.63
C ALA A 259 -6.49 2.84 -17.69
N PRO A 260 -7.14 3.91 -18.14
CA PRO A 260 -8.23 4.52 -17.39
C PRO A 260 -9.29 3.45 -17.12
N ARG A 261 -9.61 3.25 -15.84
CA ARG A 261 -10.69 2.34 -15.47
C ARG A 261 -12.03 2.93 -15.83
N ALA A 262 -12.98 2.07 -16.18
CA ALA A 262 -14.34 2.48 -16.46
C ALA A 262 -14.93 3.24 -15.25
N PRO A 263 -15.80 4.25 -15.45
CA PRO A 263 -16.38 5.02 -14.35
C PRO A 263 -17.04 4.16 -13.25
N ALA A 264 -17.69 3.05 -13.64
CA ALA A 264 -18.29 2.11 -12.70
C ALA A 264 -17.25 1.44 -11.79
N GLU A 265 -16.15 0.94 -12.36
CA GLU A 265 -15.06 0.35 -11.57
C GLU A 265 -14.41 1.37 -10.63
N ARG A 266 -14.24 2.62 -11.09
CA ARG A 266 -13.72 3.69 -10.24
C ARG A 266 -14.67 4.02 -9.07
N LEU A 267 -15.98 4.00 -9.32
CA LEU A 267 -16.99 4.18 -8.28
C LEU A 267 -16.96 3.04 -7.26
N ASP A 268 -16.81 1.79 -7.71
CA ASP A 268 -16.69 0.63 -6.82
C ASP A 268 -15.44 0.72 -5.93
N GLN A 269 -14.30 1.10 -6.52
CA GLN A 269 -13.05 1.35 -5.78
C GLN A 269 -13.23 2.48 -4.77
N LEU A 270 -13.86 3.59 -5.17
CA LEU A 270 -14.13 4.71 -4.27
C LEU A 270 -15.01 4.27 -3.10
N ASN A 271 -16.11 3.57 -3.37
CA ASN A 271 -17.00 3.07 -2.32
C ASN A 271 -16.30 2.10 -1.37
N ALA A 272 -15.40 1.25 -1.87
CA ALA A 272 -14.56 0.40 -1.05
C ALA A 272 -13.60 1.21 -0.16
N ALA A 273 -12.96 2.25 -0.71
CA ALA A 273 -12.06 3.13 0.03
C ALA A 273 -12.79 3.91 1.12
N LEU A 274 -13.97 4.46 0.83
CA LEU A 274 -14.81 5.15 1.82
C LEU A 274 -15.23 4.20 2.95
N LYS A 275 -15.68 2.99 2.60
CA LYS A 275 -16.02 1.94 3.58
C LYS A 275 -14.83 1.60 4.48
N HIS A 276 -13.65 1.41 3.89
CA HIS A 276 -12.43 1.13 4.65
C HIS A 276 -12.07 2.28 5.60
N ALA A 277 -12.06 3.52 5.09
CA ALA A 277 -11.76 4.71 5.88
C ALA A 277 -12.67 4.82 7.12
N ALA A 278 -13.99 4.75 6.96
CA ALA A 278 -14.88 4.89 8.11
C ALA A 278 -14.91 3.67 9.04
N ALA A 279 -14.65 2.47 8.52
CA ALA A 279 -14.57 1.27 9.35
C ALA A 279 -13.31 1.28 10.22
N ALA A 280 -12.16 1.67 9.67
CA ALA A 280 -10.87 1.43 10.30
C ALA A 280 -10.20 2.69 10.88
N SER A 281 -10.36 3.87 10.26
CA SER A 281 -9.74 5.11 10.79
C SER A 281 -10.57 5.70 11.93
N PRO A 282 -9.95 6.00 13.10
CA PRO A 282 -10.63 6.68 14.20
C PRO A 282 -11.29 8.00 13.80
N PHE A 283 -10.60 8.84 13.03
CA PHE A 283 -11.10 10.13 12.55
C PHE A 283 -12.33 9.93 11.66
N TYR A 284 -12.20 9.13 10.61
CA TYR A 284 -13.27 8.95 9.64
C TYR A 284 -14.51 8.26 10.20
N ARG A 285 -14.34 7.37 11.18
CA ARG A 285 -15.46 6.76 11.93
C ARG A 285 -16.32 7.81 12.64
N ARG A 286 -15.72 8.91 13.12
CA ARG A 286 -16.43 10.02 13.77
C ARG A 286 -16.92 11.07 12.78
N TRP A 287 -16.20 11.22 11.66
CA TRP A 287 -16.41 12.32 10.72
C TRP A 287 -17.63 12.12 9.81
N TYR A 288 -17.91 10.89 9.37
CA TYR A 288 -19.05 10.60 8.50
C TYR A 288 -19.58 9.17 8.65
N THR A 289 -20.84 8.98 8.27
CA THR A 289 -21.44 7.65 8.13
C THR A 289 -21.41 7.24 6.66
N VAL A 290 -20.72 6.15 6.32
CA VAL A 290 -20.59 5.69 4.93
C VAL A 290 -21.94 5.22 4.41
N ARG A 291 -22.34 5.80 3.28
CA ARG A 291 -23.34 5.24 2.37
C ARG A 291 -22.65 5.07 1.01
N PRO A 292 -22.87 3.96 0.30
CA PRO A 292 -22.37 3.83 -1.07
C PRO A 292 -22.88 5.00 -1.92
N LEU A 293 -21.96 5.66 -2.61
CA LEU A 293 -22.27 6.69 -3.59
C LEU A 293 -22.76 6.04 -4.88
N ALA A 294 -23.75 6.65 -5.52
CA ALA A 294 -24.30 6.21 -6.80
C ALA A 294 -23.51 6.75 -8.01
N SER A 295 -22.69 7.78 -7.81
CA SER A 295 -21.79 8.35 -8.81
C SER A 295 -20.58 9.02 -8.17
N LEU A 296 -19.55 9.31 -8.97
CA LEU A 296 -18.38 10.07 -8.49
C LEU A 296 -18.76 11.51 -8.10
N ASP A 297 -19.78 12.09 -8.73
CA ASP A 297 -20.24 13.47 -8.45
C ASP A 297 -20.83 13.61 -7.05
N GLU A 298 -21.37 12.52 -6.47
CA GLU A 298 -21.87 12.53 -5.11
C GLU A 298 -20.77 12.69 -4.04
N LEU A 299 -19.48 12.64 -4.42
CA LEU A 299 -18.39 13.07 -3.54
C LEU A 299 -18.65 14.48 -3.00
N ALA A 300 -19.20 15.38 -3.81
CA ALA A 300 -19.51 16.75 -3.41
C ALA A 300 -20.43 16.85 -2.16
N THR A 301 -21.16 15.78 -1.82
CA THR A 301 -22.03 15.71 -0.64
C THR A 301 -21.26 15.45 0.68
N LEU A 302 -20.04 14.93 0.60
CA LEU A 302 -19.19 14.70 1.77
C LEU A 302 -18.47 16.00 2.18
N GLY A 303 -18.06 16.13 3.43
CA GLY A 303 -17.24 17.26 3.87
C GLY A 303 -15.84 17.25 3.24
N PHE A 304 -14.99 18.19 3.65
CA PHE A 304 -13.56 18.16 3.32
C PHE A 304 -12.71 17.64 4.48
N THR A 305 -11.63 16.93 4.16
CA THR A 305 -10.51 16.73 5.10
C THR A 305 -9.48 17.83 4.86
N SER A 306 -9.07 18.54 5.92
CA SER A 306 -8.08 19.62 5.85
C SER A 306 -6.73 19.20 6.44
N LYS A 307 -5.69 19.99 6.19
CA LYS A 307 -4.40 19.82 6.88
C LYS A 307 -4.51 19.99 8.39
N GLU A 308 -5.44 20.80 8.87
CA GLU A 308 -5.63 21.02 10.29
C GLU A 308 -6.21 19.77 10.99
N ASP A 309 -7.09 19.05 10.30
CA ASP A 309 -7.58 17.75 10.79
C ASP A 309 -6.42 16.76 10.95
N LEU A 310 -5.52 16.70 9.96
CA LEU A 310 -4.33 15.83 10.02
C LEU A 310 -3.42 16.16 11.21
N ARG A 311 -3.24 17.45 11.53
CA ARG A 311 -2.44 17.87 12.70
C ARG A 311 -3.14 17.54 14.01
N THR A 312 -4.45 17.78 14.09
CA THR A 312 -5.25 17.54 15.29
C THR A 312 -5.28 16.05 15.65
N GLU A 313 -5.31 15.19 14.64
CA GLU A 313 -5.38 13.74 14.78
C GLU A 313 -3.99 13.07 14.86
N TYR A 314 -2.92 13.86 15.00
CA TYR A 314 -1.56 13.33 15.08
C TYR A 314 -1.35 12.43 16.33
N PRO A 315 -0.59 11.32 16.23
CA PRO A 315 -0.04 10.76 15.00
C PRO A 315 -1.00 9.79 14.30
N TYR A 316 -1.87 9.07 15.02
CA TYR A 316 -2.56 7.89 14.47
C TYR A 316 -4.06 8.04 14.21
N GLY A 317 -4.66 9.21 14.38
CA GLY A 317 -6.11 9.37 14.24
C GLY A 317 -6.64 9.11 12.82
N LEU A 318 -5.82 9.29 11.79
CA LEU A 318 -6.15 8.90 10.40
C LEU A 318 -5.68 7.49 10.00
N LEU A 319 -4.99 6.77 10.88
CA LEU A 319 -4.48 5.43 10.58
C LEU A 319 -5.65 4.44 10.46
N ALA A 320 -5.73 3.72 9.35
CA ALA A 320 -6.79 2.76 9.01
C ALA A 320 -6.28 1.30 8.98
N VAL A 321 -5.10 1.03 9.54
CA VAL A 321 -4.54 -0.31 9.69
C VAL A 321 -3.89 -0.45 11.07
N ALA A 322 -3.66 -1.68 11.51
CA ALA A 322 -2.85 -1.91 12.70
C ALA A 322 -1.39 -1.45 12.47
N PRO A 323 -0.73 -0.81 13.45
CA PRO A 323 0.63 -0.28 13.29
C PRO A 323 1.66 -1.28 12.77
N GLU A 324 1.49 -2.57 13.04
CA GLU A 324 2.37 -3.66 12.60
C GLU A 324 2.36 -3.86 11.08
N ARG A 325 1.33 -3.36 10.38
CA ARG A 325 1.24 -3.37 8.92
C ARG A 325 1.98 -2.22 8.25
N LEU A 326 2.48 -1.26 9.03
CA LEU A 326 3.17 -0.08 8.51
C LEU A 326 4.57 -0.44 8.03
N THR A 327 4.92 0.06 6.86
CA THR A 327 6.26 -0.12 6.26
C THR A 327 7.09 1.15 6.39
N ARG A 328 6.48 2.33 6.23
CA ARG A 328 7.18 3.61 6.42
C ARG A 328 6.29 4.66 7.07
N TYR A 329 6.97 5.61 7.69
CA TYR A 329 6.47 6.83 8.27
C TYR A 329 7.21 8.02 7.65
N ALA A 330 6.52 9.14 7.45
CA ALA A 330 7.12 10.41 7.05
C ALA A 330 6.36 11.59 7.65
N GLU A 331 6.99 12.77 7.61
CA GLU A 331 6.42 14.02 8.06
C GLU A 331 6.49 15.09 6.97
N SER A 332 5.48 15.96 6.93
CA SER A 332 5.51 17.14 6.07
C SER A 332 6.52 18.16 6.60
N THR A 333 7.29 18.79 5.71
CA THR A 333 8.28 19.84 6.05
C THR A 333 7.69 21.25 6.17
N GLY A 334 6.41 21.39 6.56
CA GLY A 334 5.64 22.64 6.52
C GLY A 334 5.86 23.59 7.71
N THR A 335 6.10 24.87 7.44
CA THR A 335 6.65 25.92 8.33
C THR A 335 5.63 26.77 9.10
N THR A 336 4.46 26.24 9.47
CA THR A 336 3.51 26.95 10.34
C THR A 336 2.74 25.98 11.24
N GLY A 337 3.17 25.89 12.50
CA GLY A 337 2.32 25.44 13.62
C GLY A 337 2.15 23.94 13.89
N GLY A 338 2.55 23.02 12.99
CA GLY A 338 2.48 21.57 13.25
C GLY A 338 2.84 20.68 12.05
N VAL A 339 3.14 19.40 12.32
CA VAL A 339 3.55 18.38 11.33
C VAL A 339 2.37 17.50 10.92
N ASN A 340 2.28 17.18 9.63
CA ASN A 340 1.38 16.13 9.14
C ASN A 340 2.15 14.82 9.03
N ALA A 341 1.65 13.79 9.72
CA ALA A 341 2.11 12.42 9.57
C ALA A 341 1.63 11.84 8.25
N GLY A 342 2.48 11.06 7.59
CA GLY A 342 2.10 10.13 6.54
C GLY A 342 2.43 8.71 6.99
N PHE A 343 1.60 7.74 6.60
CA PHE A 343 1.83 6.32 6.83
C PHE A 343 1.55 5.52 5.57
N VAL A 344 2.35 4.48 5.34
CA VAL A 344 2.17 3.58 4.20
C VAL A 344 2.38 2.12 4.61
N THR A 345 1.53 1.23 4.10
CA THR A 345 1.79 -0.21 4.09
C THR A 345 2.75 -0.59 2.95
N ALA A 346 3.18 -1.85 2.92
CA ALA A 346 3.99 -2.36 1.82
C ALA A 346 3.23 -2.28 0.48
N ARG A 347 1.92 -2.52 0.49
CA ARG A 347 1.07 -2.45 -0.70
C ARG A 347 0.95 -1.01 -1.20
N ASP A 348 0.70 -0.06 -0.31
CA ASP A 348 0.63 1.36 -0.64
C ASP A 348 1.93 1.83 -1.30
N TRP A 349 3.05 1.44 -0.69
CA TRP A 349 4.40 1.77 -1.14
C TRP A 349 4.69 1.21 -2.53
N SER A 350 4.51 -0.09 -2.73
CA SER A 350 4.76 -0.73 -4.02
C SER A 350 3.81 -0.23 -5.11
N THR A 351 2.54 0.02 -4.80
CA THR A 351 1.57 0.55 -5.77
C THR A 351 1.98 1.94 -6.27
N ASN A 352 2.43 2.81 -5.37
CA ASN A 352 3.00 4.11 -5.74
C ASN A 352 4.24 3.90 -6.63
N GLN A 353 5.18 3.04 -6.24
CA GLN A 353 6.42 2.83 -6.96
C GLN A 353 6.22 2.29 -8.37
N PHE A 354 5.32 1.32 -8.57
CA PHE A 354 4.98 0.86 -9.91
C PHE A 354 4.37 2.00 -10.71
N CYS A 355 3.42 2.74 -10.16
CA CYS A 355 2.84 3.90 -10.85
C CYS A 355 3.90 4.92 -11.32
N VAL A 356 4.89 5.26 -10.47
CA VAL A 356 5.98 6.16 -10.83
C VAL A 356 6.91 5.53 -11.87
N ALA A 357 7.33 4.28 -11.68
CA ALA A 357 8.23 3.57 -12.59
C ALA A 357 7.66 3.46 -14.00
N LEU A 358 6.36 3.19 -14.11
CA LEU A 358 5.66 3.12 -15.39
C LEU A 358 5.67 4.46 -16.13
N ALA A 359 5.46 5.58 -15.43
CA ALA A 359 5.56 6.91 -16.03
C ALA A 359 7.00 7.28 -16.41
N TRP A 360 7.98 6.81 -15.63
CA TRP A 360 9.40 7.13 -15.84
C TRP A 360 10.13 6.17 -16.79
N ALA A 361 9.51 5.07 -17.20
CA ALA A 361 10.13 4.06 -18.08
C ALA A 361 10.57 4.62 -19.44
N GLU A 362 9.90 5.67 -19.94
CA GLU A 362 10.32 6.37 -21.17
C GLU A 362 11.40 7.44 -20.92
N LEU A 363 11.66 7.80 -19.66
CA LEU A 363 12.61 8.84 -19.26
C LEU A 363 13.94 8.26 -18.79
N LEU A 364 13.90 7.09 -18.14
CA LEU A 364 15.02 6.50 -17.41
C LEU A 364 15.19 5.02 -17.77
N GLY A 365 16.43 4.55 -17.85
CA GLY A 365 16.71 3.11 -18.00
C GLY A 365 18.10 2.70 -17.52
N ARG A 366 18.50 1.46 -17.83
CA ARG A 366 19.74 0.81 -17.32
C ARG A 366 21.07 1.54 -17.58
N HIS A 367 21.09 2.50 -18.49
CA HIS A 367 22.29 3.29 -18.82
C HIS A 367 22.31 4.66 -18.13
N ASP A 368 21.34 4.91 -17.26
CA ASP A 368 21.26 6.14 -16.49
C ASP A 368 21.92 6.02 -15.13
N ILE A 369 22.56 7.13 -14.74
CA ILE A 369 23.11 7.36 -13.40
C ILE A 369 22.38 8.57 -12.86
N MET A 370 21.64 8.38 -11.76
CA MET A 370 20.74 9.38 -11.21
C MET A 370 21.24 9.89 -9.86
N ALA A 371 21.42 11.21 -9.73
CA ALA A 371 21.67 11.85 -8.45
C ALA A 371 20.36 12.30 -7.81
N VAL A 372 20.05 11.74 -6.64
CA VAL A 372 18.81 12.01 -5.90
C VAL A 372 19.12 13.00 -4.78
N ALA A 373 18.95 14.28 -5.10
CA ALA A 373 19.28 15.42 -4.24
C ALA A 373 18.03 16.06 -3.60
N VAL A 374 17.20 15.20 -3.01
CA VAL A 374 15.93 15.50 -2.31
C VAL A 374 15.95 14.90 -0.90
N PRO A 375 15.09 15.33 0.05
CA PRO A 375 15.18 14.85 1.43
C PRO A 375 14.92 13.34 1.59
N TYR A 376 15.65 12.70 2.49
CA TYR A 376 15.41 11.31 2.95
C TYR A 376 14.95 11.29 4.40
N GLU A 377 15.40 12.27 5.18
CA GLU A 377 15.11 12.42 6.58
C GLU A 377 13.61 12.73 6.76
N LEU A 378 12.89 11.79 7.39
CA LEU A 378 11.44 11.87 7.61
C LEU A 378 10.62 12.13 6.33
N SER A 379 11.14 11.76 5.16
CA SER A 379 10.47 12.00 3.87
C SER A 379 10.45 10.74 3.01
N TYR A 380 9.37 10.56 2.26
CA TYR A 380 9.24 9.46 1.30
C TYR A 380 10.05 9.68 0.03
N VAL A 381 10.18 10.93 -0.43
CA VAL A 381 10.54 11.24 -1.81
C VAL A 381 11.90 10.67 -2.24
N GLY A 382 12.94 10.79 -1.41
CA GLY A 382 14.25 10.22 -1.73
C GLY A 382 14.20 8.70 -1.85
N ALA A 383 13.66 8.03 -0.84
CA ALA A 383 13.57 6.57 -0.83
C ALA A 383 12.63 6.01 -1.92
N ASP A 384 11.57 6.74 -2.26
CA ASP A 384 10.63 6.37 -3.32
C ASP A 384 11.30 6.41 -4.69
N ILE A 385 11.94 7.53 -5.01
CA ILE A 385 12.61 7.76 -6.29
C ILE A 385 13.82 6.82 -6.46
N ASP A 386 14.56 6.52 -5.39
CA ASP A 386 15.64 5.53 -5.41
C ASP A 386 15.15 4.17 -5.89
N ARG A 387 14.08 3.67 -5.26
CA ARG A 387 13.53 2.35 -5.61
C ARG A 387 12.97 2.36 -7.02
N VAL A 388 12.34 3.44 -7.46
CA VAL A 388 11.86 3.57 -8.84
C VAL A 388 13.01 3.46 -9.83
N ALA A 389 14.14 4.14 -9.58
CA ALA A 389 15.30 4.01 -10.44
C ALA A 389 15.89 2.60 -10.44
N GLU A 390 15.98 1.95 -9.28
CA GLU A 390 16.42 0.56 -9.19
C GLU A 390 15.50 -0.39 -9.97
N LEU A 391 14.17 -0.21 -9.88
CA LEU A 391 13.19 -0.97 -10.66
C LEU A 391 13.39 -0.80 -12.18
N LEU A 392 13.81 0.40 -12.61
CA LEU A 392 14.13 0.72 -14.02
C LEU A 392 15.57 0.36 -14.41
N GLY A 393 16.36 -0.21 -13.49
CA GLY A 393 17.75 -0.62 -13.69
C GLY A 393 18.78 0.51 -13.69
N ALA A 394 18.39 1.74 -13.37
CA ALA A 394 19.29 2.88 -13.30
C ALA A 394 20.14 2.84 -12.01
N SER A 395 21.36 3.37 -12.09
CA SER A 395 22.23 3.54 -10.91
C SER A 395 21.82 4.77 -10.12
N VAL A 396 21.88 4.69 -8.78
CA VAL A 396 21.44 5.76 -7.87
C VAL A 396 22.60 6.29 -7.04
N LEU A 397 22.76 7.61 -7.03
CA LEU A 397 23.57 8.36 -6.07
C LEU A 397 22.60 9.02 -5.09
N ALA A 398 22.44 8.43 -3.90
CA ALA A 398 21.61 8.96 -2.82
C ALA A 398 22.31 10.16 -2.16
N VAL A 399 22.11 11.35 -2.71
CA VAL A 399 22.80 12.58 -2.29
C VAL A 399 22.12 13.21 -1.08
N GLY A 400 20.78 13.20 -1.06
CA GLY A 400 20.00 13.91 -0.06
C GLY A 400 20.02 15.43 -0.25
N THR A 401 19.39 16.15 0.67
CA THR A 401 19.48 17.62 0.74
C THR A 401 20.46 18.11 1.79
N ASN A 402 20.93 17.28 2.73
CA ASN A 402 21.78 17.72 3.83
C ASN A 402 23.16 18.21 3.37
N ASN A 403 23.25 19.52 3.10
CA ASN A 403 24.47 20.18 2.61
C ASN A 403 25.66 20.09 3.58
N ARG A 404 25.47 19.74 4.86
CA ARG A 404 26.59 19.49 5.78
C ARG A 404 27.28 18.15 5.48
N LEU A 405 26.52 17.14 5.08
CA LEU A 405 27.03 15.82 4.71
C LEU A 405 27.50 15.79 3.25
N CYS A 406 26.72 16.38 2.34
CA CYS A 406 27.07 16.53 0.93
C CYS A 406 27.01 18.00 0.51
N PRO A 407 28.10 18.78 0.73
CA PRO A 407 28.16 20.17 0.29
C PRO A 407 27.98 20.31 -1.22
N TRP A 408 27.55 21.49 -1.67
CA TRP A 408 27.32 21.77 -3.09
C TRP A 408 28.52 21.48 -3.99
N THR A 409 29.73 21.81 -3.52
CA THR A 409 30.99 21.53 -4.24
C THR A 409 31.22 20.04 -4.43
N ARG A 410 30.87 19.23 -3.42
CA ARG A 410 30.91 17.77 -3.50
C ARG A 410 29.84 17.23 -4.45
N LEU A 411 28.61 17.74 -4.36
CA LEU A 411 27.54 17.34 -5.29
C LEU A 411 27.95 17.62 -6.74
N LEU A 412 28.44 18.82 -7.04
CA LEU A 412 28.91 19.19 -8.37
C LEU A 412 30.07 18.29 -8.84
N ALA A 413 31.02 17.99 -7.95
CA ALA A 413 32.11 17.05 -8.25
C ALA A 413 31.59 15.63 -8.55
N LEU A 414 30.59 15.14 -7.81
CA LEU A 414 29.96 13.84 -8.07
C LEU A 414 29.23 13.80 -9.41
N LEU A 415 28.51 14.87 -9.77
CA LEU A 415 27.85 14.98 -11.08
C LEU A 415 28.87 14.80 -12.21
N ARG A 416 30.05 15.42 -12.06
CA ARG A 416 31.14 15.33 -13.04
C ARG A 416 31.85 13.97 -13.01
N SER A 417 32.29 13.48 -11.84
CA SER A 417 33.12 12.28 -11.75
C SER A 417 32.37 11.01 -12.11
N HIS A 418 31.08 10.94 -11.77
CA HIS A 418 30.22 9.79 -12.07
C HIS A 418 29.44 9.94 -13.37
N GLN A 419 29.65 11.04 -14.11
CA GLN A 419 28.95 11.31 -15.37
C GLN A 419 27.42 11.14 -15.21
N VAL A 420 26.88 11.78 -14.16
CA VAL A 420 25.46 11.69 -13.82
C VAL A 420 24.62 12.18 -14.99
N THR A 421 23.65 11.37 -15.41
CA THR A 421 22.78 11.65 -16.56
C THR A 421 21.47 12.30 -16.15
N THR A 422 21.01 12.04 -14.93
CA THR A 422 19.74 12.54 -14.38
C THR A 422 19.94 13.15 -13.00
N LEU A 423 19.48 14.39 -12.80
CA LEU A 423 19.45 15.04 -11.49
C LEU A 423 18.00 15.15 -11.00
N VAL A 424 17.73 14.71 -9.78
CA VAL A 424 16.45 14.90 -9.11
C VAL A 424 16.63 15.90 -7.97
N CYS A 425 15.96 17.04 -8.02
CA CYS A 425 16.09 18.09 -7.01
C CYS A 425 14.91 19.07 -7.05
N ALA A 426 14.83 20.01 -6.11
CA ALA A 426 13.93 21.16 -6.26
C ALA A 426 14.49 22.15 -7.31
N PRO A 427 13.64 22.88 -8.05
CA PRO A 427 14.07 23.89 -9.04
C PRO A 427 15.13 24.85 -8.51
N ILE A 428 14.95 25.35 -7.28
CA ILE A 428 15.92 26.27 -6.65
C ILE A 428 17.31 25.66 -6.44
N ARG A 429 17.40 24.34 -6.23
CA ARG A 429 18.67 23.62 -6.07
C ARG A 429 19.39 23.48 -7.42
N ALA A 430 18.65 23.29 -8.52
CA ALA A 430 19.22 23.29 -9.87
C ALA A 430 19.82 24.66 -10.22
N LEU A 431 19.16 25.75 -9.83
CA LEU A 431 19.66 27.12 -10.00
C LEU A 431 20.92 27.38 -9.16
N ARG A 432 20.93 26.95 -7.89
CA ARG A 432 22.10 27.09 -7.01
C ARG A 432 23.32 26.33 -7.51
N LEU A 433 23.12 25.10 -8.01
CA LEU A 433 24.20 24.30 -8.62
C LEU A 433 24.74 24.96 -9.89
N ALA A 434 23.87 25.51 -10.74
CA ALA A 434 24.28 26.22 -11.95
C ALA A 434 25.14 27.45 -11.62
N ALA A 435 24.74 28.22 -10.61
CA ALA A 435 25.52 29.34 -10.10
C ALA A 435 26.91 28.92 -9.60
N LEU A 436 26.99 27.86 -8.79
CA LEU A 436 28.26 27.34 -8.29
C LEU A 436 29.16 26.83 -9.42
N ALA A 437 28.60 26.19 -10.44
CA ALA A 437 29.37 25.75 -11.60
C ALA A 437 30.01 26.94 -12.33
N ALA A 438 29.25 28.01 -12.55
CA ALA A 438 29.76 29.24 -13.13
C ALA A 438 30.87 29.87 -12.28
N GLU A 439 30.70 29.93 -10.95
CA GLU A 439 31.73 30.40 -10.00
C GLU A 439 33.05 29.61 -10.10
N GLN A 440 32.97 28.32 -10.46
CA GLN A 440 34.14 27.44 -10.65
C GLN A 440 34.63 27.35 -12.10
N GLY A 441 34.06 28.14 -13.02
CA GLY A 441 34.39 28.09 -14.45
C GLY A 441 34.02 26.76 -15.12
N ILE A 442 33.06 26.03 -14.54
CA ILE A 442 32.51 24.77 -15.08
C ILE A 442 31.33 25.12 -15.97
N ASP A 443 31.41 24.73 -17.24
CA ASP A 443 30.31 24.84 -18.18
C ASP A 443 29.40 23.61 -18.03
N LEU A 444 28.14 23.83 -17.65
CA LEU A 444 27.20 22.73 -17.38
C LEU A 444 26.97 21.82 -18.58
N ARG A 445 26.96 22.37 -19.80
CA ARG A 445 26.64 21.63 -21.04
C ARG A 445 27.83 20.85 -21.56
N ARG A 446 29.04 21.40 -21.37
CA ARG A 446 30.29 20.80 -21.85
C ARG A 446 30.90 19.85 -20.83
N ASP A 447 30.89 20.23 -19.56
CA ASP A 447 31.70 19.58 -18.52
C ASP A 447 30.90 18.56 -17.67
N LEU A 448 29.57 18.53 -17.76
CA LEU A 448 28.70 17.56 -17.08
C LEU A 448 27.90 16.72 -18.10
N ALA A 449 27.51 15.50 -17.69
CA ALA A 449 26.72 14.58 -18.53
C ALA A 449 25.20 14.68 -18.29
N VAL A 450 24.74 15.66 -17.50
CA VAL A 450 23.34 15.79 -17.09
C VAL A 450 22.50 16.17 -18.31
N ARG A 451 21.62 15.26 -18.74
CA ARG A 451 20.70 15.46 -19.86
C ARG A 451 19.24 15.60 -19.43
N ARG A 452 18.95 15.23 -18.18
CA ARG A 452 17.60 15.31 -17.59
C ARG A 452 17.64 15.85 -16.18
N ILE A 453 16.69 16.72 -15.85
CA ILE A 453 16.45 17.18 -14.49
C ILE A 453 15.00 16.93 -14.15
N VAL A 454 14.73 16.20 -13.06
CA VAL A 454 13.38 16.00 -12.55
C VAL A 454 13.19 16.86 -11.31
N CYS A 455 12.34 17.88 -11.45
CA CYS A 455 12.01 18.81 -10.39
C CYS A 455 10.91 18.24 -9.48
N VAL A 456 11.09 18.38 -8.17
CA VAL A 456 10.10 17.99 -7.16
C VAL A 456 9.95 19.05 -6.07
N GLY A 457 8.79 19.09 -5.42
CA GLY A 457 8.56 19.82 -4.16
C GLY A 457 8.30 21.33 -4.27
N GLU A 458 8.46 21.93 -5.45
CA GLU A 458 8.11 23.34 -5.72
C GLU A 458 7.31 23.43 -7.03
N ALA A 459 6.54 24.52 -7.18
CA ALA A 459 5.91 24.82 -8.46
C ALA A 459 6.98 25.10 -9.53
N LEU A 460 6.72 24.64 -10.75
CA LEU A 460 7.60 24.82 -11.89
C LEU A 460 6.77 25.40 -13.04
N SER A 461 6.83 26.72 -13.19
CA SER A 461 6.22 27.44 -14.31
C SER A 461 6.93 27.10 -15.63
N PRO A 462 6.23 27.19 -16.78
CA PRO A 462 6.85 27.11 -18.11
C PRO A 462 8.09 28.00 -18.28
N ALA A 463 8.05 29.25 -17.83
CA ALA A 463 9.19 30.17 -17.94
C ALA A 463 10.38 29.73 -17.08
N ARG A 464 10.15 29.33 -15.82
CA ARG A 464 11.22 28.81 -14.95
C ARG A 464 11.81 27.51 -15.49
N LYS A 465 10.95 26.62 -16.02
CA LYS A 465 11.39 25.41 -16.72
C LYS A 465 12.33 25.76 -17.87
N ALA A 466 11.89 26.61 -18.80
CA ALA A 466 12.68 27.01 -19.96
C ALA A 466 14.02 27.67 -19.56
N TYR A 467 14.02 28.46 -18.49
CA TYR A 467 15.23 29.05 -17.94
C TYR A 467 16.23 27.99 -17.45
N ILE A 468 15.77 27.01 -16.68
CA ILE A 468 16.62 25.90 -16.19
C ILE A 468 17.11 25.04 -17.37
N GLU A 469 16.26 24.73 -18.34
CA GLU A 469 16.64 24.01 -19.57
C GLU A 469 17.73 24.78 -20.33
N GLY A 470 17.60 26.10 -20.42
CA GLY A 470 18.59 27.00 -21.01
C GLY A 470 19.93 26.96 -20.26
N LEU A 471 19.94 27.03 -18.93
CA LEU A 471 21.19 26.97 -18.18
C LEU A 471 21.90 25.62 -18.33
N TRP A 472 21.16 24.54 -18.17
CA TRP A 472 21.74 23.19 -18.10
C TRP A 472 21.94 22.54 -19.46
N GLY A 473 21.25 22.99 -20.51
CA GLY A 473 21.18 22.25 -21.78
C GLY A 473 20.54 20.87 -21.63
N ALA A 474 19.68 20.70 -20.64
CA ALA A 474 19.04 19.44 -20.26
C ALA A 474 17.51 19.57 -20.33
N SER A 475 16.80 18.48 -20.59
CA SER A 475 15.33 18.47 -20.51
C SER A 475 14.88 18.50 -19.05
N VAL A 476 13.92 19.37 -18.72
CA VAL A 476 13.40 19.51 -17.36
C VAL A 476 11.98 18.96 -17.26
N TYR A 477 11.78 18.10 -16.28
CA TYR A 477 10.50 17.43 -16.00
C TYR A 477 10.00 17.84 -14.63
N ASN A 478 8.68 17.87 -14.45
CA ASN A 478 8.06 18.07 -13.15
C ASN A 478 7.54 16.74 -12.61
N HIS A 479 7.68 16.49 -11.32
CA HIS A 479 7.06 15.37 -10.62
C HIS A 479 6.36 15.96 -9.37
N TYR A 480 5.06 15.75 -9.27
CA TYR A 480 4.22 16.36 -8.25
C TYR A 480 3.69 15.34 -7.26
N GLY A 481 3.86 15.63 -5.98
CA GLY A 481 3.42 14.79 -4.89
C GLY A 481 3.46 15.52 -3.55
N MET A 482 3.02 14.83 -2.51
CA MET A 482 2.97 15.34 -1.14
C MET A 482 3.14 14.21 -0.14
N THR A 483 3.56 14.51 1.10
CA THR A 483 3.80 13.50 2.12
C THR A 483 2.56 12.65 2.38
N GLU A 484 1.39 13.29 2.36
CA GLU A 484 0.09 12.69 2.68
C GLU A 484 -0.40 11.70 1.60
N ALA A 485 0.03 11.85 0.34
CA ALA A 485 -0.49 11.08 -0.80
C ALA A 485 0.60 10.41 -1.69
N MET A 486 1.88 10.65 -1.41
CA MET A 486 3.01 10.29 -2.28
C MET A 486 2.88 10.95 -3.66
N ALA A 487 3.19 10.25 -4.76
CA ALA A 487 3.14 10.83 -6.10
C ALA A 487 1.69 11.03 -6.58
N VAL A 488 1.32 12.25 -6.95
CA VAL A 488 -0.03 12.65 -7.35
C VAL A 488 -0.15 12.90 -8.85
N ALA A 489 0.92 13.45 -9.46
CA ALA A 489 0.99 13.61 -10.91
C ALA A 489 2.43 13.42 -11.41
N LEU A 490 2.57 12.82 -12.59
CA LEU A 490 3.80 12.23 -13.09
C LEU A 490 4.19 12.76 -14.47
N PRO A 491 5.48 12.97 -14.76
CA PRO A 491 5.93 13.45 -16.06
C PRO A 491 5.75 12.39 -17.15
N CYS A 492 5.43 12.82 -18.37
CA CYS A 492 5.60 12.01 -19.58
C CYS A 492 6.79 12.49 -20.42
N ARG A 493 7.14 11.75 -21.49
CA ARG A 493 8.22 12.10 -22.44
C ARG A 493 8.07 13.47 -23.12
N GLN A 494 6.86 14.05 -23.12
CA GLN A 494 6.60 15.40 -23.65
C GLN A 494 6.77 16.51 -22.59
N GLY A 495 7.21 16.15 -21.38
CA GLY A 495 7.37 17.10 -20.28
C GLY A 495 6.05 17.62 -19.69
N GLN A 496 4.92 16.97 -20.01
CA GLN A 496 3.61 17.24 -19.42
C GLN A 496 3.44 16.42 -18.14
N LEU A 497 2.62 16.91 -17.22
CA LEU A 497 2.37 16.31 -15.91
C LEU A 497 0.98 15.64 -15.91
N HIS A 498 0.92 14.31 -15.90
CA HIS A 498 -0.34 13.55 -15.92
C HIS A 498 -0.79 13.14 -14.52
N LEU A 499 -2.07 13.28 -14.23
CA LEU A 499 -2.67 12.87 -12.96
C LEU A 499 -2.63 11.36 -12.78
N ALA A 500 -2.33 10.90 -11.56
CA ALA A 500 -2.40 9.49 -11.19
C ALA A 500 -3.85 9.05 -10.89
N GLU A 501 -4.73 9.14 -11.89
CA GLU A 501 -6.18 8.87 -11.77
C GLU A 501 -6.53 7.42 -11.39
N GLN A 502 -5.59 6.50 -11.57
CA GLN A 502 -5.65 5.12 -11.08
C GLN A 502 -5.50 5.01 -9.55
N ARG A 503 -4.94 6.03 -8.90
CA ARG A 503 -4.77 6.08 -7.43
C ARG A 503 -5.75 7.02 -6.74
N PHE A 504 -6.27 8.02 -7.47
CA PHE A 504 -7.08 9.08 -6.88
C PHE A 504 -8.29 9.46 -7.73
N VAL A 505 -9.32 9.97 -7.06
CA VAL A 505 -10.34 10.83 -7.67
C VAL A 505 -9.96 12.27 -7.38
N PHE A 506 -10.01 13.12 -8.40
CA PHE A 506 -9.63 14.53 -8.31
C PHE A 506 -10.84 15.44 -8.49
N GLU A 507 -10.91 16.48 -7.69
CA GLU A 507 -11.84 17.59 -7.84
C GLU A 507 -11.05 18.90 -7.85
N VAL A 508 -11.58 19.91 -8.52
CA VAL A 508 -11.07 21.29 -8.42
C VAL A 508 -12.17 22.13 -7.79
N ILE A 509 -11.89 22.77 -6.66
CA ILE A 509 -12.89 23.54 -5.92
C ILE A 509 -12.58 25.04 -5.91
N ASN A 510 -13.61 25.85 -5.73
CA ASN A 510 -13.44 27.22 -5.29
C ASN A 510 -12.92 27.19 -3.84
N PRO A 511 -11.75 27.77 -3.56
CA PRO A 511 -11.09 27.70 -2.25
C PRO A 511 -11.84 28.47 -1.15
N ASP A 512 -12.61 29.49 -1.52
CA ASP A 512 -13.37 30.31 -0.57
C ASP A 512 -14.75 29.70 -0.28
N SER A 513 -15.48 29.26 -1.33
CA SER A 513 -16.84 28.73 -1.18
C SER A 513 -16.92 27.22 -0.99
N GLY A 514 -15.86 26.48 -1.33
CA GLY A 514 -15.84 25.01 -1.33
C GLY A 514 -16.61 24.37 -2.49
N ALA A 515 -17.21 25.16 -3.39
CA ALA A 515 -17.98 24.63 -4.52
C ALA A 515 -17.07 23.96 -5.55
N VAL A 516 -17.45 22.77 -6.03
CA VAL A 516 -16.76 22.10 -7.14
C VAL A 516 -16.90 22.95 -8.40
N LEU A 517 -15.79 23.18 -9.10
CA LEU A 517 -15.72 24.01 -10.29
C LEU A 517 -15.85 23.16 -11.56
N PRO A 518 -16.35 23.76 -12.66
CA PRO A 518 -16.44 23.05 -13.95
C PRO A 518 -15.06 22.67 -14.50
N PRO A 519 -14.97 21.64 -15.37
CA PRO A 519 -13.73 21.23 -16.01
C PRO A 519 -12.97 22.39 -16.66
N GLY A 520 -11.65 22.41 -16.51
CA GLY A 520 -10.78 23.46 -17.05
C GLY A 520 -10.70 24.75 -16.21
N ALA A 521 -11.55 24.91 -15.18
CA ALA A 521 -11.44 26.02 -14.26
C ALA A 521 -10.19 25.91 -13.36
N THR A 522 -9.67 27.06 -12.94
CA THR A 522 -8.59 27.15 -11.96
C THR A 522 -9.18 27.17 -10.54
N GLY A 523 -8.66 26.33 -9.66
CA GLY A 523 -9.11 26.24 -8.26
C GLY A 523 -8.17 25.43 -7.37
N GLU A 524 -8.59 25.13 -6.16
CA GLU A 524 -7.82 24.28 -5.25
C GLU A 524 -8.00 22.81 -5.62
N LEU A 525 -6.89 22.07 -5.66
CA LEU A 525 -6.91 20.62 -5.88
C LEU A 525 -7.44 19.92 -4.63
N VAL A 526 -8.42 19.05 -4.83
CA VAL A 526 -8.93 18.11 -3.84
C VAL A 526 -8.71 16.69 -4.37
N LEU A 527 -8.26 15.79 -3.50
CA LEU A 527 -8.06 14.39 -3.86
C LEU A 527 -8.74 13.43 -2.88
N THR A 528 -9.20 12.30 -3.40
CA THR A 528 -9.69 11.16 -2.63
C THR A 528 -8.95 9.90 -3.06
N THR A 529 -8.38 9.16 -2.11
CA THR A 529 -7.62 7.92 -2.39
C THR A 529 -8.55 6.76 -2.76
N LEU A 530 -8.22 6.00 -3.82
CA LEU A 530 -9.02 4.86 -4.27
C LEU A 530 -8.65 3.51 -3.64
N ALA A 531 -7.40 3.34 -3.19
CA ALA A 531 -6.91 2.03 -2.71
C ALA A 531 -5.81 2.14 -1.64
N GLN A 532 -5.70 3.29 -0.97
CA GLN A 532 -4.71 3.50 0.09
C GLN A 532 -5.16 2.76 1.36
N GLU A 533 -4.35 1.85 1.86
CA GLU A 533 -4.66 1.01 3.02
C GLU A 533 -4.34 1.73 4.34
N ALA A 534 -3.11 2.25 4.48
CA ALA A 534 -2.65 2.77 5.78
C ALA A 534 -3.36 4.05 6.21
N MET A 535 -3.44 5.03 5.32
CA MET A 535 -3.97 6.36 5.62
C MET A 535 -4.83 6.84 4.44
N PRO A 536 -6.08 6.36 4.32
CA PRO A 536 -7.03 6.85 3.33
C PRO A 536 -7.24 8.36 3.49
N LEU A 537 -7.45 9.07 2.39
CA LEU A 537 -7.80 10.49 2.40
C LEU A 537 -9.11 10.68 1.64
N VAL A 538 -10.10 11.30 2.29
CA VAL A 538 -11.43 11.58 1.72
C VAL A 538 -11.58 13.08 1.52
N ARG A 539 -11.75 13.50 0.27
CA ARG A 539 -11.84 14.92 -0.15
C ARG A 539 -10.81 15.79 0.56
N TYR A 540 -9.55 15.39 0.48
CA TYR A 540 -8.45 16.09 1.10
C TYR A 540 -8.09 17.34 0.31
N ARG A 541 -8.18 18.50 0.99
CA ARG A 541 -7.79 19.81 0.47
C ARG A 541 -6.27 19.96 0.53
N THR A 542 -5.62 19.99 -0.64
CA THR A 542 -4.15 20.00 -0.71
C THR A 542 -3.55 21.37 -0.41
N GLY A 543 -4.35 22.45 -0.51
CA GLY A 543 -3.88 23.83 -0.48
C GLY A 543 -3.11 24.25 -1.73
N ASP A 544 -3.09 23.42 -2.78
CA ASP A 544 -2.44 23.71 -4.06
C ASP A 544 -3.44 24.23 -5.08
N LEU A 545 -3.08 25.30 -5.76
CA LEU A 545 -3.86 25.89 -6.83
C LEU A 545 -3.46 25.26 -8.17
N VAL A 546 -4.46 24.78 -8.89
CA VAL A 546 -4.25 23.99 -10.11
C VAL A 546 -5.30 24.29 -11.17
N ARG A 547 -5.02 23.83 -12.39
CA ARG A 547 -5.99 23.62 -13.46
C ARG A 547 -5.80 22.21 -14.02
N ILE A 548 -6.90 21.50 -14.28
CA ILE A 548 -6.88 20.18 -14.93
C ILE A 548 -7.24 20.34 -16.41
N ASP A 549 -6.39 19.83 -17.28
CA ASP A 549 -6.56 19.84 -18.73
C ASP A 549 -6.75 18.41 -19.25
N ALA A 550 -7.99 18.11 -19.65
CA ALA A 550 -8.38 16.79 -20.15
C ALA A 550 -8.16 16.62 -21.67
N SER A 551 -7.58 17.61 -22.36
CA SER A 551 -7.32 17.46 -23.79
C SER A 551 -6.23 16.40 -24.07
N PRO A 552 -6.31 15.66 -25.19
CA PRO A 552 -5.36 14.60 -25.50
C PRO A 552 -3.91 15.08 -25.47
N CYS A 553 -3.00 14.24 -24.97
CA CYS A 553 -1.58 14.53 -24.98
C CYS A 553 -0.88 13.79 -26.13
N ALA A 554 0.07 14.45 -26.78
CA ALA A 554 0.91 13.83 -27.82
C ALA A 554 1.77 12.64 -27.30
N CYS A 555 1.87 12.46 -25.98
CA CYS A 555 2.51 11.27 -25.42
C CYS A 555 1.67 10.00 -25.62
N GLY A 556 0.35 10.12 -25.80
CA GLY A 556 -0.60 8.99 -25.91
C GLY A 556 -1.26 8.59 -24.59
N SER A 557 -0.89 9.20 -23.46
CA SER A 557 -1.55 8.97 -22.17
C SER A 557 -3.01 9.42 -22.22
N ALA A 558 -3.88 8.58 -21.68
CA ALA A 558 -5.30 8.86 -21.55
C ALA A 558 -5.65 9.65 -20.27
N HIS A 559 -4.67 9.88 -19.39
CA HIS A 559 -4.86 10.63 -18.16
C HIS A 559 -4.82 12.14 -18.39
N ALA A 560 -5.69 12.86 -17.68
CA ALA A 560 -5.71 14.32 -17.70
C ALA A 560 -4.39 14.92 -17.19
N ARG A 561 -4.05 16.12 -17.69
CA ARG A 561 -2.85 16.85 -17.31
C ARG A 561 -3.12 17.82 -16.17
N LEU A 562 -2.18 17.93 -15.25
CA LEU A 562 -2.19 18.90 -14.16
C LEU A 562 -1.31 20.10 -14.49
N VAL A 563 -1.87 21.30 -14.42
CA VAL A 563 -1.14 22.56 -14.41
C VAL A 563 -1.09 23.06 -12.98
N HIS A 564 0.08 23.03 -12.35
CA HIS A 564 0.29 23.49 -10.98
C HIS A 564 0.68 24.98 -10.96
N LEU A 565 -0.13 25.82 -10.31
CA LEU A 565 -0.02 27.28 -10.35
C LEU A 565 0.56 27.88 -9.06
N GLY A 566 0.74 27.08 -8.00
CA GLY A 566 1.27 27.49 -6.70
C GLY A 566 0.35 27.10 -5.55
N ARG A 567 0.41 27.81 -4.42
CA ARG A 567 -0.46 27.57 -3.26
C ARG A 567 -1.67 28.49 -3.23
N VAL A 568 -2.73 28.03 -2.57
CA VAL A 568 -3.91 28.86 -2.22
C VAL A 568 -3.53 30.01 -1.28
N GLN A 569 -2.60 29.78 -0.34
CA GLN A 569 -2.19 30.77 0.65
C GLN A 569 -1.21 31.83 0.10
N ASP A 570 -0.52 31.55 -1.00
CA ASP A 570 0.48 32.45 -1.60
C ASP A 570 -0.19 33.52 -2.49
N ARG A 571 -1.41 33.94 -2.11
CA ARG A 571 -2.23 34.92 -2.80
C ARG A 571 -2.09 36.25 -2.09
N VAL A 572 -1.48 37.21 -2.76
CA VAL A 572 -1.37 38.61 -2.30
C VAL A 572 -2.25 39.46 -3.23
N GLY A 573 -2.89 40.53 -2.72
CA GLY A 573 -3.64 41.48 -3.55
C GLY A 573 -4.88 42.11 -2.92
N ALA A 574 -5.31 43.26 -3.46
CA ALA A 574 -6.44 44.07 -3.00
C ALA A 574 -7.74 43.82 -3.77
N ALA A 575 -8.88 44.12 -3.14
CA ALA A 575 -10.19 44.25 -3.80
C ALA A 575 -10.59 43.02 -4.65
N GLY A 576 -10.18 41.81 -4.25
CA GLY A 576 -10.56 40.56 -4.89
C GLY A 576 -9.68 40.12 -6.08
N GLN A 577 -8.70 40.90 -6.51
CA GLN A 577 -7.68 40.46 -7.47
C GLN A 577 -6.55 39.76 -6.70
N ARG A 578 -6.42 38.45 -6.88
CA ARG A 578 -5.42 37.61 -6.21
C ARG A 578 -4.46 37.08 -7.27
N PHE A 579 -3.15 37.26 -7.10
CA PHE A 579 -2.17 36.77 -8.08
C PHE A 579 -1.46 35.48 -7.63
N HIS A 580 -0.83 34.80 -8.58
CA HIS A 580 -0.25 33.47 -8.41
C HIS A 580 1.25 33.49 -8.67
N ILE A 581 2.04 32.85 -7.79
CA ILE A 581 3.51 32.79 -7.94
C ILE A 581 3.91 32.25 -9.33
N GLY A 582 3.21 31.24 -9.84
CA GLY A 582 3.48 30.70 -11.17
C GLY A 582 3.24 31.69 -12.31
N GLU A 583 2.28 32.61 -12.18
CA GLU A 583 2.00 33.65 -13.18
C GLU A 583 2.97 34.84 -13.04
N LEU A 584 3.37 35.17 -11.81
CA LEU A 584 4.45 36.13 -11.57
C LEU A 584 5.77 35.66 -12.18
N ASP A 585 6.07 34.36 -12.07
CA ASP A 585 7.22 33.72 -12.72
C ASP A 585 7.23 34.02 -14.22
N GLU A 586 6.09 33.88 -14.90
CA GLU A 586 5.97 34.15 -16.34
C GLU A 586 6.21 35.63 -16.67
N ILE A 587 5.68 36.56 -15.86
CA ILE A 587 5.85 38.00 -16.06
C ILE A 587 7.31 38.42 -15.82
N LEU A 588 7.89 37.97 -14.70
CA LEU A 588 9.24 38.33 -14.29
C LEU A 588 10.29 37.77 -15.26
N LEU A 589 10.13 36.52 -15.70
CA LEU A 589 11.10 35.83 -16.55
C LEU A 589 10.93 36.11 -18.05
N ALA A 590 9.83 36.74 -18.46
CA ALA A 590 9.70 37.30 -19.79
C ALA A 590 10.62 38.52 -20.01
N GLU A 591 11.00 39.21 -18.93
CA GLU A 591 11.92 40.34 -18.99
C GLU A 591 13.38 39.85 -18.99
N PRO A 592 14.19 40.20 -20.02
CA PRO A 592 15.60 39.84 -20.05
C PRO A 592 16.36 40.41 -18.86
N GLY A 593 17.25 39.60 -18.28
CA GLY A 593 18.12 40.04 -17.19
C GLY A 593 17.51 39.91 -15.79
N ILE A 594 16.48 39.08 -15.62
CA ILE A 594 15.96 38.67 -14.31
C ILE A 594 16.31 37.21 -14.03
N GLU A 595 16.82 36.92 -12.83
CA GLU A 595 17.00 35.53 -12.39
C GLU A 595 15.72 35.00 -11.72
N PRO A 596 15.38 33.70 -11.87
CA PRO A 596 14.21 33.05 -11.26
C PRO A 596 14.36 32.80 -9.75
N ILE A 597 14.88 33.79 -9.03
CA ILE A 597 15.09 33.78 -7.59
C ILE A 597 14.52 35.09 -7.05
N TYR A 598 13.34 35.00 -6.43
CA TYR A 598 12.65 36.13 -5.84
C TYR A 598 11.79 35.72 -4.64
N SER A 599 11.41 36.70 -3.83
CA SER A 599 10.28 36.61 -2.89
C SER A 599 9.30 37.73 -3.13
N VAL A 600 8.06 37.46 -2.76
CA VAL A 600 6.99 38.44 -2.79
C VAL A 600 6.52 38.67 -1.36
N GLN A 601 6.35 39.93 -1.00
CA GLN A 601 5.74 40.38 0.23
C GLN A 601 4.67 41.39 -0.14
N GLY A 602 3.56 41.43 0.58
CA GLY A 602 2.55 42.44 0.33
C GLY A 602 1.27 42.21 1.10
N ASP A 603 0.40 43.19 0.99
CA ASP A 603 -0.92 43.25 1.60
C ASP A 603 -1.96 43.75 0.57
N ASP A 604 -3.13 44.17 1.06
CA ASP A 604 -4.23 44.69 0.24
C ASP A 604 -4.00 46.14 -0.24
N GLN A 605 -2.80 46.70 -0.07
CA GLN A 605 -2.47 48.06 -0.53
C GLN A 605 -1.19 48.12 -1.33
N HIS A 606 -0.26 47.19 -1.11
CA HIS A 606 1.07 47.26 -1.67
C HIS A 606 1.71 45.86 -1.86
N VAL A 607 2.52 45.72 -2.91
CA VAL A 607 3.33 44.53 -3.17
C VAL A 607 4.80 44.90 -3.34
N ALA A 608 5.68 44.29 -2.55
CA ALA A 608 7.12 44.35 -2.70
C ALA A 608 7.66 43.02 -3.27
N ILE A 609 8.38 43.09 -4.38
CA ILE A 609 9.05 41.94 -4.99
C ILE A 609 10.56 42.11 -4.86
N HIS A 610 11.16 41.22 -4.08
CA HIS A 610 12.61 41.14 -3.87
C HIS A 610 13.19 40.19 -4.90
N LEU A 611 13.97 40.70 -5.86
CA LEU A 611 14.47 39.92 -6.99
C LEU A 611 15.95 40.18 -7.29
N ILE A 612 16.56 39.27 -8.04
CA ILE A 612 17.95 39.40 -8.51
C ILE A 612 17.93 39.81 -9.99
N ALA A 613 18.57 40.94 -10.28
CA ALA A 613 18.89 41.33 -11.65
C ALA A 613 20.21 40.67 -12.08
N ALA A 614 20.25 40.14 -13.30
CA ALA A 614 21.44 39.54 -13.87
C ALA A 614 22.55 40.57 -14.06
N GLU A 615 23.80 40.11 -14.00
CA GLU A 615 24.96 40.96 -14.22
C GLU A 615 24.93 41.61 -15.61
N GLY A 616 25.12 42.93 -15.67
CA GLY A 616 25.07 43.71 -16.90
C GLY A 616 23.66 44.11 -17.38
N ALA A 617 22.60 43.77 -16.65
CA ALA A 617 21.26 44.25 -16.97
C ALA A 617 21.11 45.77 -16.74
N ASP A 618 20.40 46.48 -17.63
CA ASP A 618 19.98 47.86 -17.41
C ASP A 618 18.84 47.90 -16.40
N TRP A 619 19.20 47.89 -15.12
CA TRP A 619 18.24 47.82 -14.03
C TRP A 619 17.21 48.95 -14.07
N HIS A 620 17.58 50.15 -14.52
CA HIS A 620 16.63 51.27 -14.54
C HIS A 620 15.51 51.02 -15.56
N ALA A 621 15.88 50.62 -16.78
CA ALA A 621 14.92 50.32 -17.83
C ALA A 621 14.11 49.04 -17.54
N THR A 622 14.77 47.99 -17.06
CA THR A 622 14.15 46.72 -16.64
C THR A 622 13.13 46.95 -15.52
N ARG A 623 13.49 47.71 -14.48
CA ARG A 623 12.58 48.06 -13.38
C ARG A 623 11.35 48.80 -13.87
N ALA A 624 11.51 49.80 -14.75
CA ALA A 624 10.39 50.57 -15.25
C ALA A 624 9.38 49.71 -16.03
N ARG A 625 9.86 48.81 -16.90
CA ARG A 625 8.99 47.88 -17.64
C ARG A 625 8.27 46.89 -16.73
N LEU A 626 9.01 46.26 -15.81
CA LEU A 626 8.44 45.29 -14.89
C LEU A 626 7.44 45.91 -13.94
N THR A 627 7.73 47.07 -13.36
CA THR A 627 6.78 47.78 -12.49
C THR A 627 5.46 48.02 -13.24
N ALA A 628 5.49 48.54 -14.47
CA ALA A 628 4.28 48.76 -15.24
C ALA A 628 3.49 47.45 -15.52
N ALA A 629 4.18 46.37 -15.90
CA ALA A 629 3.54 45.08 -16.15
C ALA A 629 2.92 44.46 -14.88
N LEU A 630 3.65 44.53 -13.77
CA LEU A 630 3.22 43.98 -12.49
C LEU A 630 2.11 44.80 -11.86
N GLU A 631 2.13 46.13 -11.94
CA GLU A 631 1.03 46.97 -11.47
C GLU A 631 -0.25 46.72 -12.27
N ALA A 632 -0.14 46.53 -13.59
CA ALA A 632 -1.28 46.16 -14.44
C ALA A 632 -1.88 44.80 -14.05
N TYR A 633 -1.03 43.84 -13.68
CA TYR A 633 -1.44 42.50 -13.27
C TYR A 633 -1.97 42.44 -11.83
N CYS A 634 -1.21 42.96 -10.86
CA CYS A 634 -1.54 42.98 -9.44
C CYS A 634 -2.69 43.95 -9.11
N ARG A 635 -2.93 44.96 -9.95
CA ARG A 635 -3.85 46.09 -9.69
C ARG A 635 -3.57 46.81 -8.37
N LEU A 636 -2.30 46.80 -7.97
CA LEU A 636 -1.76 47.43 -6.79
C LEU A 636 -0.44 48.11 -7.15
N PRO A 637 -0.02 49.15 -6.41
CA PRO A 637 1.35 49.66 -6.47
C PRO A 637 2.37 48.55 -6.21
N VAL A 638 3.37 48.43 -7.07
CA VAL A 638 4.43 47.41 -6.98
C VAL A 638 5.80 48.05 -6.79
N GLU A 639 6.46 47.70 -5.69
CA GLU A 639 7.86 48.03 -5.47
C GLU A 639 8.75 46.85 -5.88
N LEU A 640 9.72 47.13 -6.74
CA LEU A 640 10.78 46.18 -7.09
C LEU A 640 12.03 46.50 -6.28
N VAL A 641 12.41 45.56 -5.43
CA VAL A 641 13.54 45.70 -4.51
C VAL A 641 14.70 44.84 -5.00
N PRO A 642 15.82 45.45 -5.46
CA PRO A 642 17.03 44.69 -5.77
C PRO A 642 17.50 43.89 -4.56
N SER A 643 17.84 42.62 -4.77
CA SER A 643 18.31 41.72 -3.73
C SER A 643 19.71 41.21 -4.03
N ASP A 644 20.46 40.97 -2.96
CA ASP A 644 21.79 40.38 -3.05
C ASP A 644 21.70 38.86 -3.31
N ARG A 645 22.39 38.41 -4.35
CA ARG A 645 22.49 37.01 -4.73
C ARG A 645 23.17 36.16 -3.66
N ALA A 646 24.17 36.69 -2.95
CA ALA A 646 24.85 35.95 -1.89
C ALA A 646 23.93 35.71 -0.69
N ALA A 647 23.12 36.70 -0.29
CA ALA A 647 22.11 36.55 0.75
C ALA A 647 21.07 35.46 0.41
N TRP A 648 20.61 35.39 -0.85
CA TRP A 648 19.70 34.34 -1.30
C TRP A 648 20.34 32.96 -1.23
N PHE A 649 21.57 32.83 -1.72
CA PHE A 649 22.29 31.56 -1.71
C PHE A 649 22.58 31.06 -0.30
N ALA A 650 22.95 31.94 0.64
CA ALA A 650 23.13 31.58 2.05
C ALA A 650 21.86 30.96 2.67
N ARG A 651 20.66 31.34 2.20
CA ARG A 651 19.39 30.79 2.68
C ARG A 651 19.08 29.42 2.08
N ILE A 652 19.32 29.26 0.78
CA ILE A 652 19.21 27.99 0.07
C ILE A 652 20.19 26.97 0.68
N ASP A 653 21.40 27.41 1.01
CA ASP A 653 22.45 26.60 1.64
C ASP A 653 22.02 26.09 3.03
N ASN A 654 21.14 26.83 3.71
CA ASN A 654 20.53 26.51 5.01
C ASN A 654 19.11 25.88 4.92
N HIS A 655 18.70 25.38 3.76
CA HIS A 655 17.39 24.71 3.52
C HIS A 655 16.15 25.55 3.79
N SER A 656 16.26 26.88 3.69
CA SER A 656 15.09 27.75 3.71
C SER A 656 14.34 27.65 2.37
N LYS A 657 13.04 27.38 2.40
CA LYS A 657 12.18 27.43 1.19
C LYS A 657 12.16 28.86 0.61
N PRO A 658 12.16 29.03 -0.73
CA PRO A 658 11.93 30.33 -1.34
C PRO A 658 10.56 30.89 -0.93
N GLY A 659 10.47 32.21 -0.72
CA GLY A 659 9.23 32.90 -0.34
C GLY A 659 9.17 33.46 1.10
N THR A 660 10.07 33.06 1.99
CA THR A 660 10.24 33.78 3.27
C THR A 660 11.06 35.07 3.02
N ALA A 661 10.72 36.20 3.62
CA ALA A 661 11.50 37.43 3.50
C ALA A 661 12.93 37.26 4.07
N PRO A 662 13.98 37.91 3.52
CA PRO A 662 15.19 38.13 4.31
C PRO A 662 14.83 38.98 5.54
N PRO A 663 15.45 38.76 6.72
CA PRO A 663 15.39 39.77 7.76
C PRO A 663 15.92 41.10 7.18
N PRO A 664 15.38 42.26 7.58
CA PRO A 664 15.88 43.54 7.11
C PRO A 664 17.39 43.57 7.30
N ALA A 665 18.12 44.04 6.28
CA ALA A 665 19.55 44.26 6.41
C ALA A 665 19.76 45.10 7.67
N SER A 666 20.50 44.55 8.64
CA SER A 666 20.86 45.31 9.83
C SER A 666 21.49 46.61 9.33
N PRO A 667 21.03 47.80 9.78
CA PRO A 667 21.66 49.03 9.35
C PRO A 667 23.14 48.89 9.70
N LEU A 668 23.99 49.04 8.68
CA LEU A 668 25.44 49.13 8.83
C LEU A 668 25.70 50.03 10.03
N SER A 669 26.17 49.47 11.14
CA SER A 669 26.58 50.29 12.26
C SER A 669 27.82 51.03 11.79
N THR A 670 27.63 52.29 11.39
CA THR A 670 28.67 53.30 11.43
C THR A 670 29.08 53.47 12.89
N LYS A 671 29.95 52.59 13.37
CA LYS A 671 30.80 52.88 14.50
C LYS A 671 32.19 53.12 13.94
N GLU A 672 32.42 54.38 13.64
CA GLU A 672 33.74 55.00 13.69
C GLU A 672 34.45 54.53 14.97
N THR A 673 35.53 53.77 14.78
CA THR A 673 36.58 53.67 15.79
C THR A 673 37.35 54.99 15.75
N THR A 674 37.03 55.87 16.69
CA THR A 674 37.87 57.01 17.05
C THR A 674 38.24 56.86 18.52
N GLN A 675 39.56 56.71 18.73
CA GLN A 675 40.35 56.73 19.97
C GLN A 675 40.31 55.50 20.88
#